data_AF-A0AAU7CIN3-F1
#
_entry.id   AF-A0AAU7CIN3-F1
#
_cell.length_a   1.000
_cell.length_b   1.000
_cell.length_c   1.000
_cell.angle_alpha   90.00
_cell.angle_beta   90.00
_cell.angle_gamma   90.00
#
_symmetry.space_group_name_H-M   'P 1'
#
loop_
_entity.id
_entity.type
_entity.pdbx_description
1 polymer ?
#
loop_
_entity_poly.entity_id
_entity_poly.type
_entity_poly.pdbx_seq_one_letter_code
_entity_poly.pdbx_strand_id
1 'polypeptide(L)'
;MSKHKDRKRVEMKPGFVKSSPAHEVEHLIQKGRLKDAVKQAKICYRDECTPENHRLLERAYFLRTQQLYRDAMPTSAVEVAQHLLEFGVTDPTLPAELAPLLLAIGLPSAALAMGERLESPEAKARLLLNVADQAVLHPERAPASLTEIREGANLVREALRALDAGDEANALDRLREIARSSPFADWRYFVRGLAAFRRRDNEQLQANWDRLDAGRAASRIARALRSLGKGVAATEPHTQPTPAPSLKVIETAVFGEPLLSQVEQLRQFMAEERWSDLIPLLIPLRFHLQRIDPRLAERLTRILLSPLAIATAKLSPREARILIGNFVKAAEPLPIDPHWNRLRALIAQGPYDDEHDAEKFWQAYLVDLKTLPTLSPEERQRAQALVWEHLSRFFATGADADEVDRFGAPPPRQQIEYARKRTIECLEASVQADPTFLEAYRAILTVYSNWDQDEQAEVAANRLLTVFPNHVETLIWLFDHQIDQDLPEQAVPLIQRARVLKPLDEDFRRKEWVAHMALGRHHALKRRWDKGRAEFALAEPLWPERSKSYHFLVRQVVFELKAGENDRAEEYLKAAQEQLVEPTPLWLAILIEGVRYRLPKTTMSRFNSLWETGLTQKVKSETAGALAELLTTYLDSEVKYTGQSKHTKQLVDYLKRTTRIQYRREDLVQVCNFLRPERKWHDLLEKLVMRGLKSFPDAAHFPFIVATLEIEKGPYRGHLSLVLKNLKQALQLAQASSNPEEIHLVPELKKLLAKFEAMDSRPFGMPFPGFGGRPSGNPIDMFTEMFSHMFNDDMFSEEDEDMWDEDDDDDRKPSTGPPPARPTRGTPKKKSPKKR
;
A
#
# COMPACT_ATOMS: atom_id res chain seq x y z
N MET A 1 -26.62 -84.29 1.19
CA MET A 1 -26.53 -84.44 2.66
C MET A 1 -27.82 -83.98 3.29
N SER A 2 -28.64 -84.94 3.70
CA SER A 2 -29.91 -84.79 4.38
C SER A 2 -29.68 -84.35 5.83
N LYS A 3 -30.37 -83.33 6.34
CA LYS A 3 -30.33 -82.99 7.77
C LYS A 3 -31.74 -82.96 8.36
N HIS A 4 -31.88 -83.83 9.35
CA HIS A 4 -33.08 -84.20 10.07
C HIS A 4 -33.79 -83.03 10.75
N LYS A 5 -35.11 -83.14 10.73
CA LYS A 5 -36.07 -82.29 11.40
C LYS A 5 -36.43 -82.96 12.73
N ASP A 6 -35.74 -82.58 13.80
CA ASP A 6 -36.05 -83.04 15.15
C ASP A 6 -37.28 -82.29 15.70
N ARG A 7 -38.38 -83.01 15.84
CA ARG A 7 -39.59 -82.58 16.55
C ARG A 7 -39.38 -82.78 18.05
N LYS A 8 -38.98 -81.73 18.76
CA LYS A 8 -38.98 -81.70 20.22
C LYS A 8 -40.40 -81.45 20.73
N ARG A 9 -40.99 -82.48 21.33
CA ARG A 9 -42.29 -82.47 22.03
C ARG A 9 -42.15 -81.62 23.29
N VAL A 10 -42.82 -80.47 23.35
CA VAL A 10 -42.83 -79.60 24.53
C VAL A 10 -44.10 -79.87 25.32
N GLU A 11 -43.90 -80.19 26.60
CA GLU A 11 -44.91 -80.43 27.62
C GLU A 11 -45.85 -79.22 27.77
N MET A 12 -47.15 -79.52 27.85
CA MET A 12 -48.20 -78.55 28.13
C MET A 12 -48.06 -78.03 29.56
N LYS A 13 -47.74 -76.74 29.71
CA LYS A 13 -47.92 -75.99 30.96
C LYS A 13 -49.40 -75.66 31.18
N PRO A 14 -49.89 -75.71 32.43
CA PRO A 14 -51.30 -75.56 32.76
C PRO A 14 -51.76 -74.09 32.66
N GLY A 15 -52.98 -73.90 32.13
CA GLY A 15 -53.82 -72.72 32.40
C GLY A 15 -53.39 -71.39 31.76
N PHE A 16 -53.39 -71.29 30.43
CA PHE A 16 -53.37 -69.98 29.77
C PHE A 16 -54.76 -69.34 29.97
N VAL A 17 -54.87 -68.48 30.99
CA VAL A 17 -55.97 -67.51 31.09
C VAL A 17 -55.96 -66.77 29.75
N LYS A 18 -57.04 -66.84 28.96
CA LYS A 18 -57.16 -66.05 27.72
C LYS A 18 -57.00 -64.59 28.13
N SER A 19 -55.81 -64.04 27.92
CA SER A 19 -55.56 -62.62 28.13
C SER A 19 -56.54 -61.86 27.27
N SER A 20 -57.26 -60.91 27.84
CA SER A 20 -58.18 -60.06 27.09
C SER A 20 -57.47 -59.52 25.83
N PRO A 21 -58.13 -59.47 24.66
CA PRO A 21 -57.57 -58.90 23.43
C PRO A 21 -56.92 -57.51 23.64
N ALA A 22 -57.47 -56.69 24.54
CA ALA A 22 -56.89 -55.40 24.92
C ALA A 22 -55.48 -55.53 25.57
N HIS A 23 -55.29 -56.54 26.41
CA HIS A 23 -54.00 -56.84 27.05
C HIS A 23 -52.94 -57.26 26.03
N GLU A 24 -53.34 -57.92 24.94
CA GLU A 24 -52.44 -58.30 23.85
C GLU A 24 -51.94 -57.06 23.08
N VAL A 25 -52.82 -56.09 22.83
CA VAL A 25 -52.44 -54.80 22.21
C VAL A 25 -51.44 -54.05 23.08
N GLU A 26 -51.68 -53.95 24.40
CA GLU A 26 -50.75 -53.29 25.33
C GLU A 26 -49.38 -53.97 25.35
N HIS A 27 -49.37 -55.31 25.36
CA HIS A 27 -48.14 -56.09 25.29
C HIS A 27 -47.40 -55.88 23.95
N LEU A 28 -48.11 -55.73 22.82
CA LEU A 28 -47.51 -55.37 21.53
C LEU A 28 -46.94 -53.95 21.51
N ILE A 29 -47.61 -52.99 22.16
CA ILE A 29 -47.11 -51.63 22.35
C ILE A 29 -45.83 -51.63 23.18
N GLN A 30 -45.80 -52.35 24.30
CA GLN A 30 -44.61 -52.49 25.16
C GLN A 30 -43.44 -53.13 24.41
N LYS A 31 -43.71 -54.07 23.49
CA LYS A 31 -42.71 -54.68 22.61
C LYS A 31 -42.28 -53.81 21.43
N GLY A 32 -42.84 -52.61 21.26
CA GLY A 32 -42.55 -51.73 20.13
C GLY A 32 -43.05 -52.26 18.78
N ARG A 33 -43.89 -53.30 18.75
CA ARG A 33 -44.46 -53.89 17.53
C ARG A 33 -45.73 -53.12 17.11
N LEU A 34 -45.56 -51.82 16.87
CA LEU A 34 -46.69 -50.89 16.76
C LEU A 34 -47.56 -51.12 15.51
N LYS A 35 -47.01 -51.67 14.42
CA LYS A 35 -47.82 -52.10 13.26
C LYS A 35 -48.81 -53.21 13.62
N ASP A 36 -48.34 -54.19 14.38
CA ASP A 36 -49.19 -55.32 14.83
C ASP A 36 -50.16 -54.86 15.91
N ALA A 37 -49.73 -53.94 16.79
CA ALA A 37 -50.60 -53.33 17.80
C ALA A 37 -51.78 -52.60 17.17
N VAL A 38 -51.57 -51.79 16.12
CA VAL A 38 -52.67 -51.13 15.38
C VAL A 38 -53.62 -52.17 14.77
N LYS A 39 -53.08 -53.24 14.17
CA LYS A 39 -53.91 -54.31 13.57
C LYS A 39 -54.77 -55.00 14.63
N GLN A 40 -54.18 -55.35 15.77
CA GLN A 40 -54.89 -56.03 16.86
C GLN A 40 -55.89 -55.10 17.55
N ALA A 41 -55.57 -53.82 17.73
CA ALA A 41 -56.48 -52.83 18.29
C ALA A 41 -57.71 -52.59 17.40
N LYS A 42 -57.55 -52.63 16.06
CA LYS A 42 -58.68 -52.59 15.11
C LYS A 42 -59.63 -53.77 15.29
N ILE A 43 -59.08 -54.96 15.55
CA ILE A 43 -59.89 -56.17 15.80
C ILE A 43 -60.64 -56.01 17.13
N CYS A 44 -59.96 -55.58 18.20
CA CYS A 44 -60.57 -55.35 19.51
C CYS A 44 -61.72 -54.34 19.44
N TYR A 45 -61.53 -53.21 18.76
CA TYR A 45 -62.56 -52.19 18.62
C TYR A 45 -63.74 -52.65 17.76
N ARG A 46 -63.49 -53.44 16.71
CA ARG A 46 -64.56 -53.99 15.86
C ARG A 46 -65.39 -55.04 16.60
N ASP A 47 -64.75 -55.86 17.42
CA ASP A 47 -65.42 -56.92 18.16
C ASP A 47 -66.22 -56.34 19.35
N GLU A 48 -65.69 -55.30 20.01
CA GLU A 48 -66.37 -54.57 21.09
C GLU A 48 -66.09 -53.05 20.98
N CYS A 49 -67.08 -52.28 20.51
CA CYS A 49 -67.00 -50.82 20.35
C CYS A 49 -67.11 -50.05 21.69
N THR A 50 -66.26 -50.36 22.67
CA THR A 50 -66.21 -49.65 23.95
C THR A 50 -65.36 -48.38 23.87
N PRO A 51 -65.61 -47.36 24.72
CA PRO A 51 -64.76 -46.17 24.80
C PRO A 51 -63.29 -46.50 25.13
N GLU A 52 -63.05 -47.57 25.89
CA GLU A 52 -61.72 -48.05 26.24
C GLU A 52 -60.98 -48.62 25.02
N ASN A 53 -61.65 -49.45 24.21
CA ASN A 53 -61.08 -49.99 22.98
C ASN A 53 -60.84 -48.89 21.93
N HIS A 54 -61.69 -47.86 21.91
CA HIS A 54 -61.50 -46.68 21.05
C HIS A 54 -60.20 -45.94 21.40
N ARG A 55 -60.00 -45.61 22.69
CA ARG A 55 -58.77 -44.95 23.18
C ARG A 55 -57.52 -45.81 22.96
N LEU A 56 -57.65 -47.13 23.11
CA LEU A 56 -56.55 -48.07 22.87
C LEU A 56 -56.10 -48.05 21.40
N LEU A 57 -57.05 -47.99 20.45
CA LEU A 57 -56.76 -47.86 19.02
C LEU A 57 -56.18 -46.48 18.67
N GLU A 58 -56.71 -45.39 19.24
CA GLU A 58 -56.13 -44.05 19.10
C GLU A 58 -54.65 -44.01 19.51
N ARG A 59 -54.35 -44.57 20.69
CA ARG A 59 -52.98 -44.65 21.21
C ARG A 59 -52.07 -45.49 20.32
N ALA A 60 -52.56 -46.62 19.81
CA ALA A 60 -51.79 -47.47 18.90
C ALA A 60 -51.44 -46.73 17.60
N TYR A 61 -52.39 -46.00 17.02
CA TYR A 61 -52.16 -45.17 15.83
C TYR A 61 -51.16 -44.03 16.11
N PHE A 62 -51.35 -43.28 17.20
CA PHE A 62 -50.45 -42.19 17.58
C PHE A 62 -49.00 -42.68 17.75
N LEU A 63 -48.79 -43.75 18.51
CA LEU A 63 -47.46 -44.31 18.72
C LEU A 63 -46.85 -44.80 17.40
N ARG A 64 -47.64 -45.40 16.50
CA ARG A 64 -47.16 -45.83 15.19
C ARG A 64 -46.76 -44.65 14.31
N THR A 65 -47.53 -43.56 14.30
CA THR A 65 -47.15 -42.30 13.63
C THR A 65 -45.84 -41.76 14.18
N GLN A 66 -45.69 -41.72 15.51
CA GLN A 66 -44.47 -41.25 16.16
C GLN A 66 -43.25 -42.11 15.79
N GLN A 67 -43.41 -43.43 15.74
CA GLN A 67 -42.37 -44.35 15.28
C GLN A 67 -41.98 -44.08 13.83
N LEU A 68 -42.94 -43.99 12.91
CA LEU A 68 -42.67 -43.75 11.50
C LEU A 68 -41.97 -42.41 11.27
N TYR A 69 -42.32 -41.38 12.05
CA TYR A 69 -41.60 -40.11 12.03
C TYR A 69 -40.15 -40.24 12.51
N ARG A 70 -39.90 -40.96 13.61
CA ARG A 70 -38.53 -41.24 14.11
C ARG A 70 -37.71 -42.06 13.14
N ASP A 71 -38.34 -42.98 12.42
CA ASP A 71 -37.71 -43.82 11.39
C ASP A 71 -37.52 -43.07 10.05
N ALA A 72 -37.75 -41.75 10.01
CA ALA A 72 -37.64 -40.89 8.83
C ALA A 72 -38.50 -41.34 7.63
N MET A 73 -39.71 -41.87 7.91
CA MET A 73 -40.71 -42.26 6.92
C MET A 73 -41.92 -41.29 6.94
N PRO A 74 -41.75 -40.03 6.50
CA PRO A 74 -42.75 -38.98 6.68
C PRO A 74 -44.06 -39.26 5.93
N THR A 75 -44.01 -39.80 4.71
CA THR A 75 -45.21 -40.10 3.91
C THR A 75 -46.11 -41.12 4.61
N SER A 76 -45.52 -42.23 5.08
CA SER A 76 -46.26 -43.24 5.83
C SER A 76 -46.72 -42.73 7.20
N ALA A 77 -45.96 -41.85 7.84
CA ALA A 77 -46.40 -41.20 9.08
C ALA A 77 -47.63 -40.32 8.85
N VAL A 78 -47.66 -39.56 7.74
CA VAL A 78 -48.82 -38.74 7.34
C VAL A 78 -50.05 -39.62 7.09
N GLU A 79 -49.93 -40.72 6.36
CA GLU A 79 -51.05 -41.64 6.10
C GLU A 79 -51.65 -42.20 7.41
N VAL A 80 -50.79 -42.69 8.32
CA VAL A 80 -51.25 -43.25 9.61
C VAL A 80 -51.87 -42.16 10.49
N ALA A 81 -51.33 -40.93 10.46
CA ALA A 81 -51.90 -39.79 11.18
C ALA A 81 -53.27 -39.37 10.62
N GLN A 82 -53.44 -39.39 9.29
CA GLN A 82 -54.73 -39.11 8.65
C GLN A 82 -55.79 -40.13 9.08
N HIS A 83 -55.44 -41.43 9.10
CA HIS A 83 -56.36 -42.45 9.62
C HIS A 83 -56.74 -42.24 11.09
N LEU A 84 -55.83 -41.74 11.93
CA LEU A 84 -56.15 -41.37 13.32
C LEU A 84 -57.14 -40.18 13.37
N LEU A 85 -56.93 -39.19 12.53
CA LEU A 85 -57.81 -38.01 12.45
C LEU A 85 -59.20 -38.36 11.92
N GLU A 86 -59.28 -39.19 10.88
CA GLU A 86 -60.53 -39.73 10.32
C GLU A 86 -61.28 -40.60 11.33
N PHE A 87 -60.56 -41.40 12.12
CA PHE A 87 -61.14 -42.23 13.18
C PHE A 87 -61.74 -41.37 14.32
N GLY A 88 -61.20 -40.18 14.53
CA GLY A 88 -61.60 -39.28 15.59
C GLY A 88 -60.80 -39.50 16.88
N VAL A 89 -60.41 -38.42 17.53
CA VAL A 89 -59.67 -38.45 18.81
C VAL A 89 -60.64 -38.17 19.94
N THR A 90 -60.81 -39.09 20.88
CA THR A 90 -61.72 -38.98 22.03
C THR A 90 -60.96 -38.85 23.36
N ASP A 91 -59.70 -39.25 23.41
CA ASP A 91 -58.86 -39.06 24.59
C ASP A 91 -58.54 -37.56 24.79
N PRO A 92 -58.90 -36.95 25.94
CA PRO A 92 -58.62 -35.53 26.20
C PRO A 92 -57.14 -35.21 26.39
N THR A 93 -56.29 -36.21 26.66
CA THR A 93 -54.85 -36.02 26.87
C THR A 93 -54.05 -36.05 25.57
N LEU A 94 -54.56 -36.75 24.56
CA LEU A 94 -53.86 -36.97 23.29
C LEU A 94 -53.63 -35.70 22.45
N PRO A 95 -54.54 -34.70 22.40
CA PRO A 95 -54.34 -33.48 21.62
C PRO A 95 -53.01 -32.75 21.91
N ALA A 96 -52.57 -32.75 23.17
CA ALA A 96 -51.34 -32.09 23.61
C ALA A 96 -50.08 -32.70 23.00
N GLU A 97 -50.07 -34.02 22.77
CA GLU A 97 -48.94 -34.73 22.17
C GLU A 97 -49.08 -34.88 20.65
N LEU A 98 -50.31 -35.01 20.16
CA LEU A 98 -50.61 -35.21 18.75
C LEU A 98 -50.40 -33.93 17.93
N ALA A 99 -50.80 -32.76 18.43
CA ALA A 99 -50.69 -31.52 17.67
C ALA A 99 -49.22 -31.17 17.27
N PRO A 100 -48.21 -31.25 18.16
CA PRO A 100 -46.81 -31.08 17.77
C PRO A 100 -46.31 -32.14 16.76
N LEU A 101 -46.75 -33.39 16.88
CA LEU A 101 -46.38 -34.45 15.95
C LEU A 101 -46.98 -34.21 14.55
N LEU A 102 -48.24 -33.78 14.47
CA LEU A 102 -48.89 -33.40 13.22
C LEU A 102 -48.17 -32.25 12.52
N LEU A 103 -47.68 -31.25 13.27
CA LEU A 103 -46.82 -30.20 12.71
C LEU A 103 -45.52 -30.77 12.14
N ALA A 104 -44.86 -31.63 12.89
CA ALA A 104 -43.56 -32.19 12.52
C ALA A 104 -43.62 -33.04 11.23
N ILE A 105 -44.74 -33.72 10.99
CA ILE A 105 -44.97 -34.52 9.76
C ILE A 105 -45.58 -33.71 8.60
N GLY A 106 -45.84 -32.41 8.76
CA GLY A 106 -46.34 -31.55 7.69
C GLY A 106 -47.86 -31.48 7.55
N LEU A 107 -48.61 -31.70 8.63
CA LEU A 107 -50.07 -31.53 8.69
C LEU A 107 -50.47 -30.33 9.58
N PRO A 108 -50.11 -29.09 9.20
CA PRO A 108 -50.28 -27.91 10.05
C PRO A 108 -51.74 -27.55 10.31
N SER A 109 -52.62 -27.69 9.31
CA SER A 109 -54.05 -27.40 9.47
C SER A 109 -54.71 -28.37 10.46
N ALA A 110 -54.35 -29.64 10.39
CA ALA A 110 -54.84 -30.65 11.33
C ALA A 110 -54.30 -30.44 12.75
N ALA A 111 -53.04 -30.02 12.87
CA ALA A 111 -52.45 -29.66 14.15
C ALA A 111 -53.16 -28.47 14.82
N LEU A 112 -53.52 -27.44 14.05
CA LEU A 112 -54.27 -26.28 14.55
C LEU A 112 -55.68 -26.67 15.00
N ALA A 113 -56.39 -27.46 14.20
CA ALA A 113 -57.70 -27.98 14.57
C ALA A 113 -57.63 -28.83 15.87
N MET A 114 -56.57 -29.63 16.02
CA MET A 114 -56.32 -30.37 17.26
C MET A 114 -55.95 -29.43 18.43
N GLY A 115 -55.28 -28.32 18.13
CA GLY A 115 -54.91 -27.28 19.09
C GLY A 115 -56.08 -26.53 19.71
N GLU A 116 -57.20 -26.37 18.99
CA GLU A 116 -58.41 -25.74 19.52
C GLU A 116 -58.97 -26.50 20.73
N ARG A 117 -58.76 -27.83 20.74
CA ARG A 117 -59.18 -28.76 21.80
C ARG A 117 -58.26 -28.77 23.03
N LEU A 118 -57.15 -28.04 23.00
CA LEU A 118 -56.27 -27.92 24.17
C LEU A 118 -56.96 -27.09 25.25
N GLU A 119 -56.96 -27.56 26.50
CA GLU A 119 -57.54 -26.81 27.62
C GLU A 119 -56.57 -25.75 28.16
N SER A 120 -55.26 -26.03 28.09
CA SER A 120 -54.24 -25.12 28.61
C SER A 120 -53.90 -24.01 27.61
N PRO A 121 -54.00 -22.72 28.01
CA PRO A 121 -53.57 -21.60 27.17
C PRO A 121 -52.06 -21.64 26.88
N GLU A 122 -51.25 -22.20 27.78
CA GLU A 122 -49.81 -22.38 27.57
C GLU A 122 -49.53 -23.40 26.46
N ALA A 123 -50.31 -24.48 26.39
CA ALA A 123 -50.17 -25.49 25.34
C ALA A 123 -50.52 -24.91 23.96
N LYS A 124 -51.57 -24.07 23.89
CA LYS A 124 -51.92 -23.32 22.66
C LYS A 124 -50.80 -22.37 22.23
N ALA A 125 -50.23 -21.63 23.18
CA ALA A 125 -49.11 -20.73 22.90
C ALA A 125 -47.88 -21.49 22.37
N ARG A 126 -47.50 -22.60 23.01
CA ARG A 126 -46.40 -23.47 22.56
C ARG A 126 -46.66 -24.04 21.16
N LEU A 127 -47.90 -24.42 20.85
CA LEU A 127 -48.26 -24.89 19.52
C LEU A 127 -48.03 -23.79 18.47
N LEU A 128 -48.47 -22.56 18.73
CA LEU A 128 -48.23 -21.42 17.83
C LEU A 128 -46.74 -21.12 17.63
N LEU A 129 -45.91 -21.22 18.68
CA LEU A 129 -44.45 -21.09 18.55
C LEU A 129 -43.84 -22.19 17.66
N ASN A 130 -44.32 -23.43 17.78
CA ASN A 130 -43.90 -24.54 16.93
C ASN A 130 -44.35 -24.35 15.47
N VAL A 131 -45.56 -23.84 15.24
CA VAL A 131 -46.05 -23.47 13.90
C VAL A 131 -45.16 -22.39 13.28
N ALA A 132 -44.79 -21.36 14.06
CA ALA A 132 -43.89 -20.31 13.61
C ALA A 132 -42.49 -20.85 13.26
N ASP A 133 -41.91 -21.72 14.10
CA ASP A 133 -40.63 -22.38 13.81
C ASP A 133 -40.69 -23.19 12.51
N GLN A 134 -41.76 -23.97 12.32
CA GLN A 134 -41.96 -24.75 11.09
C GLN A 134 -42.14 -23.85 9.87
N ALA A 135 -42.85 -22.72 9.98
CA ALA A 135 -43.04 -21.79 8.88
C ALA A 135 -41.72 -21.12 8.45
N VAL A 136 -40.79 -20.86 9.38
CA VAL A 136 -39.44 -20.35 9.03
C VAL A 136 -38.61 -21.43 8.34
N LEU A 137 -38.61 -22.65 8.88
CA LEU A 137 -37.80 -23.77 8.37
C LEU A 137 -38.32 -24.30 7.02
N HIS A 138 -39.64 -24.42 6.88
CA HIS A 138 -40.37 -25.03 5.77
C HIS A 138 -41.52 -24.10 5.33
N PRO A 139 -41.22 -22.98 4.65
CA PRO A 139 -42.24 -22.00 4.28
C PRO A 139 -43.35 -22.57 3.39
N GLU A 140 -43.05 -23.59 2.59
CA GLU A 140 -44.01 -24.32 1.76
C GLU A 140 -45.06 -25.09 2.59
N ARG A 141 -44.76 -25.35 3.87
CA ARG A 141 -45.65 -26.04 4.82
C ARG A 141 -46.38 -25.07 5.75
N ALA A 142 -46.28 -23.76 5.54
CA ALA A 142 -46.98 -22.78 6.37
C ALA A 142 -48.50 -22.81 6.09
N PRO A 143 -49.36 -22.99 7.12
CA PRO A 143 -50.81 -23.09 6.92
C PRO A 143 -51.38 -21.80 6.31
N ALA A 144 -52.21 -21.94 5.28
CA ALA A 144 -52.78 -20.80 4.57
C ALA A 144 -53.80 -19.98 5.37
N SER A 145 -54.36 -20.57 6.42
CA SER A 145 -55.28 -19.91 7.34
C SER A 145 -54.60 -18.92 8.29
N LEU A 146 -53.28 -18.96 8.45
CA LEU A 146 -52.55 -18.09 9.39
C LEU A 146 -51.65 -17.10 8.64
N THR A 147 -52.26 -16.05 8.10
CA THR A 147 -51.56 -15.00 7.32
C THR A 147 -50.41 -14.35 8.12
N GLU A 148 -50.64 -14.02 9.39
CA GLU A 148 -49.63 -13.38 10.26
C GLU A 148 -48.37 -14.26 10.46
N ILE A 149 -48.53 -15.58 10.57
CA ILE A 149 -47.41 -16.52 10.68
C ILE A 149 -46.63 -16.55 9.37
N ARG A 150 -47.31 -16.56 8.22
CA ARG A 150 -46.66 -16.56 6.92
C ARG A 150 -45.87 -15.28 6.69
N GLU A 151 -46.46 -14.13 6.98
CA GLU A 151 -45.81 -12.82 6.85
C GLU A 151 -44.60 -12.71 7.79
N GLY A 152 -44.75 -13.09 9.06
CA GLY A 152 -43.65 -13.10 10.02
C GLY A 152 -42.50 -14.04 9.62
N ALA A 153 -42.81 -15.24 9.12
CA ALA A 153 -41.81 -16.16 8.62
C ALA A 153 -41.08 -15.61 7.38
N ASN A 154 -41.80 -14.95 6.47
CA ASN A 154 -41.22 -14.29 5.30
C ASN A 154 -40.26 -13.18 5.71
N LEU A 155 -40.62 -12.32 6.68
CA LEU A 155 -39.73 -11.29 7.21
C LEU A 155 -38.42 -11.86 7.77
N VAL A 156 -38.49 -12.95 8.55
CA VAL A 156 -37.29 -13.64 9.06
C VAL A 156 -36.43 -14.17 7.91
N ARG A 157 -37.04 -14.79 6.90
CA ARG A 157 -36.31 -15.36 5.75
C ARG A 157 -35.71 -14.28 4.87
N GLU A 158 -36.40 -13.17 4.64
CA GLU A 158 -35.85 -12.01 3.94
C GLU A 158 -34.68 -11.40 4.71
N ALA A 159 -34.78 -11.27 6.04
CA ALA A 159 -33.67 -10.83 6.86
C ALA A 159 -32.46 -11.78 6.77
N LEU A 160 -32.68 -13.10 6.79
CA LEU A 160 -31.62 -14.08 6.60
C LEU A 160 -30.96 -13.96 5.22
N ARG A 161 -31.74 -13.77 4.14
CA ARG A 161 -31.22 -13.56 2.78
C ARG A 161 -30.44 -12.25 2.65
N ALA A 162 -30.94 -11.16 3.23
CA ALA A 162 -30.25 -9.88 3.24
C ALA A 162 -28.92 -9.98 3.99
N LEU A 163 -28.93 -10.64 5.15
CA LEU A 163 -27.71 -10.88 5.93
C LEU A 163 -26.73 -11.72 5.12
N ASP A 164 -27.21 -12.76 4.41
CA ASP A 164 -26.39 -13.61 3.55
C ASP A 164 -25.73 -12.84 2.40
N ALA A 165 -26.47 -11.93 1.78
CA ALA A 165 -25.97 -11.00 0.77
C ALA A 165 -24.99 -9.93 1.31
N GLY A 166 -24.77 -9.89 2.63
CA GLY A 166 -23.89 -8.91 3.29
C GLY A 166 -24.58 -7.58 3.62
N ASP A 167 -25.88 -7.44 3.35
CA ASP A 167 -26.68 -6.26 3.65
C ASP A 167 -27.28 -6.35 5.07
N GLU A 168 -26.40 -6.20 6.07
CA GLU A 168 -26.77 -6.29 7.49
C GLU A 168 -27.80 -5.21 7.88
N ALA A 169 -27.69 -4.00 7.32
CA ALA A 169 -28.58 -2.90 7.65
C ALA A 169 -30.04 -3.21 7.28
N ASN A 170 -30.27 -3.65 6.04
CA ASN A 170 -31.59 -4.08 5.58
C ASN A 170 -32.08 -5.32 6.36
N ALA A 171 -31.19 -6.29 6.63
CA ALA A 171 -31.54 -7.44 7.45
C ALA A 171 -32.09 -7.02 8.83
N LEU A 172 -31.42 -6.06 9.50
CA LEU A 172 -31.84 -5.55 10.81
C LEU A 172 -33.11 -4.69 10.73
N ASP A 173 -33.31 -3.96 9.64
CA ASP A 173 -34.49 -3.14 9.41
C ASP A 173 -35.75 -4.00 9.22
N ARG A 174 -35.68 -5.06 8.41
CA ARG A 174 -36.76 -6.06 8.24
C ARG A 174 -37.20 -6.69 9.55
N LEU A 175 -36.28 -6.86 10.50
CA LEU A 175 -36.58 -7.41 11.83
C LEU A 175 -37.23 -6.40 12.80
N ARG A 176 -37.28 -5.11 12.47
CA ARG A 176 -37.94 -4.09 13.32
C ARG A 176 -39.45 -4.30 13.38
N GLU A 177 -40.04 -4.73 12.27
CA GLU A 177 -41.47 -5.05 12.12
C GLU A 177 -41.91 -6.23 13.01
N ILE A 178 -40.98 -7.10 13.43
CA ILE A 178 -41.31 -8.24 14.30
C ILE A 178 -41.39 -7.76 15.76
N ALA A 179 -42.60 -7.57 16.29
CA ALA A 179 -42.83 -7.15 17.67
C ALA A 179 -42.18 -8.10 18.72
N ARG A 180 -41.90 -7.59 19.93
CA ARG A 180 -41.29 -8.39 21.02
C ARG A 180 -42.18 -9.55 21.51
N SER A 181 -43.50 -9.39 21.43
CA SER A 181 -44.50 -10.41 21.79
C SER A 181 -44.81 -11.37 20.63
N SER A 182 -44.22 -11.15 19.44
CA SER A 182 -44.45 -11.98 18.27
C SER A 182 -43.92 -13.40 18.50
N PRO A 183 -44.57 -14.44 17.95
CA PRO A 183 -44.01 -15.79 17.96
C PRO A 183 -42.65 -15.89 17.24
N PHE A 184 -42.23 -14.89 16.48
CA PHE A 184 -40.93 -14.82 15.81
C PHE A 184 -39.85 -14.07 16.60
N ALA A 185 -40.08 -13.69 17.86
CA ALA A 185 -39.10 -12.95 18.67
C ALA A 185 -37.74 -13.67 18.81
N ASP A 186 -37.73 -14.99 19.06
CA ASP A 186 -36.50 -15.79 19.08
C ASP A 186 -35.77 -15.78 17.73
N TRP A 187 -36.50 -15.88 16.62
CA TRP A 187 -35.87 -15.79 15.29
C TRP A 187 -35.27 -14.42 15.05
N ARG A 188 -35.92 -13.34 15.50
CA ARG A 188 -35.36 -11.98 15.49
C ARG A 188 -34.05 -11.91 16.30
N TYR A 189 -34.00 -12.47 17.50
CA TYR A 189 -32.76 -12.52 18.29
C TYR A 189 -31.70 -13.42 17.66
N PHE A 190 -32.10 -14.53 17.03
CA PHE A 190 -31.21 -15.43 16.32
C PHE A 190 -30.51 -14.71 15.17
N VAL A 191 -31.25 -14.04 14.29
CA VAL A 191 -30.69 -13.31 13.14
C VAL A 191 -29.79 -12.15 13.60
N ARG A 192 -30.17 -11.43 14.66
CA ARG A 192 -29.31 -10.39 15.27
C ARG A 192 -28.01 -10.95 15.83
N GLY A 193 -28.08 -12.06 16.55
CA GLY A 193 -26.89 -12.75 17.02
C GLY A 193 -26.08 -13.33 15.85
N LEU A 194 -26.70 -13.77 14.75
CA LEU A 194 -25.98 -14.22 13.56
C LEU A 194 -25.23 -13.07 12.87
N ALA A 195 -25.79 -11.86 12.85
CA ALA A 195 -25.07 -10.66 12.41
C ALA A 195 -23.85 -10.38 13.31
N ALA A 196 -24.05 -10.38 14.64
CA ALA A 196 -22.95 -10.23 15.60
C ALA A 196 -21.88 -11.34 15.46
N PHE A 197 -22.30 -12.58 15.20
CA PHE A 197 -21.41 -13.72 14.92
C PHE A 197 -20.52 -13.45 13.71
N ARG A 198 -21.09 -12.95 12.60
CA ARG A 198 -20.33 -12.59 11.38
C ARG A 198 -19.31 -11.48 11.64
N ARG A 199 -19.63 -10.52 12.53
CA ARG A 199 -18.72 -9.46 12.97
C ARG A 199 -17.70 -9.91 14.02
N ARG A 200 -17.80 -11.14 14.55
CA ARG A 200 -17.03 -11.65 15.71
C ARG A 200 -17.24 -10.83 16.99
N ASP A 201 -18.40 -10.20 17.12
CA ASP A 201 -18.80 -9.43 18.30
C ASP A 201 -19.42 -10.38 19.33
N ASN A 202 -18.56 -10.97 20.16
CA ASN A 202 -18.95 -12.01 21.12
C ASN A 202 -19.93 -11.50 22.19
N GLU A 203 -19.83 -10.22 22.57
CA GLU A 203 -20.71 -9.61 23.58
C GLU A 203 -22.15 -9.50 23.04
N GLN A 204 -22.33 -8.91 21.86
CA GLN A 204 -23.66 -8.82 21.26
C GLN A 204 -24.19 -10.19 20.82
N LEU A 205 -23.31 -11.08 20.36
CA LEU A 205 -23.66 -12.47 20.08
C LEU A 205 -24.25 -13.14 21.32
N GLN A 206 -23.57 -13.02 22.45
CA GLN A 206 -24.00 -13.60 23.72
C GLN A 206 -25.30 -12.96 24.20
N ALA A 207 -25.37 -11.62 24.23
CA ALA A 207 -26.55 -10.87 24.64
C ALA A 207 -27.81 -11.20 23.82
N ASN A 208 -27.66 -11.52 22.53
CA ASN A 208 -28.78 -11.92 21.68
C ASN A 208 -29.13 -13.41 21.83
N TRP A 209 -28.14 -14.31 21.75
CA TRP A 209 -28.41 -15.75 21.74
C TRP A 209 -28.70 -16.34 23.14
N ASP A 210 -28.33 -15.68 24.24
CA ASP A 210 -28.71 -16.09 25.61
C ASP A 210 -30.19 -15.82 25.92
N ARG A 211 -30.87 -15.03 25.07
CA ARG A 211 -32.32 -14.76 25.18
C ARG A 211 -33.18 -15.78 24.45
N LEU A 212 -32.58 -16.71 23.71
CA LEU A 212 -33.31 -17.71 22.95
C LEU A 212 -33.84 -18.80 23.87
N ASP A 213 -35.11 -19.18 23.71
CA ASP A 213 -35.71 -20.31 24.40
C ASP A 213 -35.01 -21.61 23.96
N ALA A 214 -34.45 -22.34 24.92
CA ALA A 214 -33.67 -23.56 24.69
C ALA A 214 -34.44 -24.67 23.96
N GLY A 215 -35.77 -24.67 24.02
CA GLY A 215 -36.64 -25.64 23.35
C GLY A 215 -36.91 -25.34 21.87
N ARG A 216 -36.64 -24.11 21.41
CA ARG A 216 -36.97 -23.63 20.06
C ARG A 216 -35.91 -23.97 19.02
N ALA A 217 -36.33 -23.99 17.76
CA ALA A 217 -35.44 -24.28 16.63
C ALA A 217 -34.30 -23.26 16.52
N ALA A 218 -34.59 -21.97 16.68
CA ALA A 218 -33.61 -20.89 16.65
C ALA A 218 -32.45 -21.10 17.65
N SER A 219 -32.77 -21.50 18.89
CA SER A 219 -31.76 -21.79 19.92
C SER A 219 -30.92 -23.03 19.59
N ARG A 220 -31.54 -24.08 19.05
CA ARG A 220 -30.81 -25.28 18.61
C ARG A 220 -29.79 -24.96 17.51
N ILE A 221 -30.18 -24.13 16.54
CA ILE A 221 -29.29 -23.69 15.46
C ILE A 221 -28.18 -22.80 16.03
N ALA A 222 -28.51 -21.81 16.87
CA ALA A 222 -27.53 -20.96 17.55
C ALA A 222 -26.49 -21.78 18.33
N ARG A 223 -26.92 -22.80 19.06
CA ARG A 223 -26.02 -23.68 19.83
C ARG A 223 -25.05 -24.43 18.94
N ALA A 224 -25.52 -24.98 17.81
CA ALA A 224 -24.66 -25.61 16.81
C ALA A 224 -23.64 -24.61 16.23
N LEU A 225 -24.08 -23.39 15.91
CA LEU A 225 -23.18 -22.33 15.43
C LEU A 225 -22.17 -21.86 16.49
N ARG A 226 -22.55 -21.81 17.77
CA ARG A 226 -21.60 -21.53 18.88
C ARG A 226 -20.52 -22.61 18.97
N SER A 227 -20.90 -23.89 18.86
CA SER A 227 -19.92 -24.98 18.89
C SER A 227 -18.94 -24.92 17.71
N LEU A 228 -19.42 -24.47 16.55
CA LEU A 228 -18.60 -24.18 15.37
C LEU A 228 -17.60 -23.03 15.61
N GLY A 229 -18.07 -21.92 16.18
CA GLY A 229 -17.23 -20.74 16.43
C GLY A 229 -16.16 -20.93 17.52
N LYS A 230 -16.40 -21.82 18.49
CA LYS A 230 -15.45 -22.11 19.59
C LYS A 230 -14.29 -23.03 19.17
N GLY A 231 -14.39 -23.71 18.03
CA GLY A 231 -13.42 -24.70 17.54
C GLY A 231 -12.03 -24.18 17.13
N VAL A 232 -11.65 -22.93 17.46
CA VAL A 232 -10.34 -22.37 17.10
C VAL A 232 -9.61 -21.68 18.28
N ALA A 233 -10.25 -21.36 19.41
CA ALA A 233 -9.58 -20.47 20.38
C ALA A 233 -9.79 -20.68 21.89
N ALA A 234 -10.55 -21.67 22.39
CA ALA A 234 -10.69 -21.78 23.85
C ALA A 234 -10.91 -23.22 24.35
N THR A 235 -9.86 -23.80 24.93
CA THR A 235 -9.89 -24.90 25.89
C THR A 235 -10.36 -24.35 27.24
N GLU A 236 -11.66 -24.20 27.44
CA GLU A 236 -12.20 -24.06 28.79
C GLU A 236 -12.74 -25.42 29.28
N PRO A 237 -12.35 -25.87 30.49
CA PRO A 237 -12.88 -27.08 31.08
C PRO A 237 -14.17 -26.78 31.87
N HIS A 238 -15.03 -27.81 31.95
CA HIS A 238 -16.18 -27.93 32.86
C HIS A 238 -17.53 -27.37 32.42
N THR A 239 -18.18 -28.06 31.48
CA THR A 239 -19.54 -28.58 31.69
C THR A 239 -19.76 -29.70 30.66
N GLN A 240 -20.17 -30.91 31.05
CA GLN A 240 -20.45 -31.98 30.07
C GLN A 240 -21.63 -31.54 29.18
N PRO A 241 -21.43 -31.23 27.89
CA PRO A 241 -22.53 -30.91 27.00
C PRO A 241 -23.09 -32.22 26.45
N THR A 242 -24.41 -32.27 26.30
CA THR A 242 -25.08 -33.24 25.42
C THR A 242 -24.34 -33.26 24.08
N PRO A 243 -24.00 -34.43 23.49
CA PRO A 243 -23.17 -34.47 22.28
C PRO A 243 -23.85 -33.68 21.17
N ALA A 244 -23.26 -32.54 20.82
CA ALA A 244 -23.71 -31.77 19.69
C ALA A 244 -23.69 -32.70 18.46
N PRO A 245 -24.72 -32.64 17.58
CA PRO A 245 -24.71 -33.41 16.35
C PRO A 245 -23.39 -33.16 15.63
N SER A 246 -22.68 -34.23 15.25
CA SER A 246 -21.37 -34.07 14.63
C SER A 246 -21.55 -33.22 13.38
N LEU A 247 -20.74 -32.19 13.28
CA LEU A 247 -20.73 -31.21 12.18
C LEU A 247 -20.71 -31.92 10.81
N LYS A 248 -19.99 -33.05 10.75
CA LYS A 248 -19.99 -34.01 9.64
C LYS A 248 -21.38 -34.48 9.20
N VAL A 249 -22.29 -34.78 10.14
CA VAL A 249 -23.68 -35.20 9.86
C VAL A 249 -24.48 -34.04 9.27
N ILE A 250 -24.28 -32.82 9.78
CA ILE A 250 -24.96 -31.63 9.25
C ILE A 250 -24.49 -31.35 7.83
N GLU A 251 -23.17 -31.39 7.58
CA GLU A 251 -22.63 -31.19 6.23
C GLU A 251 -23.07 -32.26 5.25
N THR A 252 -23.08 -33.52 5.68
CA THR A 252 -23.56 -34.63 4.83
C THR A 252 -25.05 -34.47 4.52
N ALA A 253 -25.85 -33.96 5.46
CA ALA A 253 -27.28 -33.71 5.23
C ALA A 253 -27.56 -32.51 4.32
N VAL A 254 -26.76 -31.44 4.42
CA VAL A 254 -26.99 -30.18 3.68
C VAL A 254 -26.27 -30.17 2.32
N PHE A 255 -25.04 -30.65 2.28
CA PHE A 255 -24.17 -30.61 1.10
C PHE A 255 -23.95 -32.00 0.48
N GLY A 256 -24.33 -33.09 1.16
CA GLY A 256 -24.09 -34.46 0.70
C GLY A 256 -22.72 -35.03 1.09
N GLU A 257 -21.81 -34.21 1.61
CA GLU A 257 -20.44 -34.60 1.96
C GLU A 257 -19.80 -33.65 3.00
N PRO A 258 -18.71 -34.07 3.68
CA PRO A 258 -18.04 -33.25 4.69
C PRO A 258 -16.99 -32.32 4.06
N LEU A 259 -17.35 -31.06 3.84
CA LEU A 259 -16.50 -30.07 3.16
C LEU A 259 -15.50 -29.40 4.10
N LEU A 260 -15.88 -29.14 5.35
CA LEU A 260 -15.06 -28.45 6.33
C LEU A 260 -13.83 -29.27 6.70
N SER A 261 -13.90 -30.61 6.72
CA SER A 261 -12.70 -31.43 6.88
C SER A 261 -11.73 -31.29 5.71
N GLN A 262 -12.23 -31.12 4.49
CA GLN A 262 -11.37 -30.90 3.31
C GLN A 262 -10.76 -29.49 3.34
N VAL A 263 -11.52 -28.47 3.75
CA VAL A 263 -11.01 -27.10 3.92
C VAL A 263 -9.95 -27.03 5.04
N GLU A 264 -10.16 -27.74 6.14
CA GLU A 264 -9.18 -27.82 7.23
C GLU A 264 -7.90 -28.54 6.78
N GLN A 265 -8.04 -29.63 6.02
CA GLN A 265 -6.91 -30.33 5.42
C GLN A 265 -6.16 -29.44 4.42
N LEU A 266 -6.89 -28.67 3.59
CA LEU A 266 -6.29 -27.69 2.68
C LEU A 266 -5.53 -26.61 3.47
N ARG A 267 -6.09 -26.11 4.57
CA ARG A 267 -5.43 -25.16 5.47
C ARG A 267 -4.14 -25.74 6.06
N GLN A 268 -4.17 -27.01 6.48
CA GLN A 268 -3.00 -27.71 6.99
C GLN A 268 -1.92 -27.85 5.90
N PHE A 269 -2.27 -28.33 4.70
CA PHE A 269 -1.31 -28.43 3.60
C PHE A 269 -0.73 -27.08 3.20
N MET A 270 -1.52 -26.01 3.25
CA MET A 270 -1.04 -24.66 3.00
C MET A 270 -0.04 -24.20 4.08
N ALA A 271 -0.32 -24.46 5.36
CA ALA A 271 0.58 -24.13 6.47
C ALA A 271 1.90 -24.92 6.43
N GLU A 272 1.85 -26.16 5.92
CA GLU A 272 3.01 -27.03 5.70
C GLU A 272 3.72 -26.77 4.35
N GLU A 273 3.24 -25.80 3.54
CA GLU A 273 3.70 -25.51 2.17
C GLU A 273 3.67 -26.74 1.21
N ARG A 274 2.78 -27.71 1.46
CA ARG A 274 2.63 -28.96 0.70
C ARG A 274 1.72 -28.82 -0.53
N TRP A 275 2.17 -28.02 -1.49
CA TRP A 275 1.40 -27.71 -2.69
C TRP A 275 1.04 -28.93 -3.56
N SER A 276 1.88 -29.96 -3.57
CA SER A 276 1.62 -31.21 -4.31
C SER A 276 0.39 -31.96 -3.79
N ASP A 277 0.08 -31.85 -2.50
CA ASP A 277 -1.09 -32.48 -1.87
C ASP A 277 -2.30 -31.54 -1.87
N LEU A 278 -2.05 -30.24 -1.75
CA LEU A 278 -3.08 -29.19 -1.78
C LEU A 278 -3.81 -29.13 -3.12
N ILE A 279 -3.08 -29.16 -4.24
CA ILE A 279 -3.67 -28.96 -5.57
C ILE A 279 -4.68 -30.07 -5.95
N PRO A 280 -4.38 -31.37 -5.76
CA PRO A 280 -5.37 -32.42 -5.99
C PRO A 280 -6.64 -32.28 -5.15
N LEU A 281 -6.52 -31.78 -3.92
CA LEU A 281 -7.66 -31.52 -3.03
C LEU A 281 -8.49 -30.31 -3.47
N LEU A 282 -7.88 -29.34 -4.15
CA LEU A 282 -8.55 -28.14 -4.65
C LEU A 282 -9.57 -28.47 -5.76
N ILE A 283 -9.32 -29.48 -6.60
CA ILE A 283 -10.22 -29.87 -7.70
C ILE A 283 -11.62 -30.25 -7.20
N PRO A 284 -11.80 -31.26 -6.32
CA PRO A 284 -13.12 -31.61 -5.80
C PRO A 284 -13.71 -30.45 -5.01
N LEU A 285 -12.92 -29.79 -4.14
CA LEU A 285 -13.38 -28.64 -3.36
C LEU A 285 -13.97 -27.54 -4.24
N ARG A 286 -13.33 -27.21 -5.38
CA ARG A 286 -13.84 -26.23 -6.33
C ARG A 286 -15.25 -26.58 -6.80
N PHE A 287 -15.45 -27.82 -7.27
CA PHE A 287 -16.77 -28.27 -7.75
C PHE A 287 -17.84 -28.23 -6.65
N HIS A 288 -17.48 -28.66 -5.44
CA HIS A 288 -18.41 -28.65 -4.33
C HIS A 288 -18.79 -27.23 -3.89
N LEU A 289 -17.80 -26.33 -3.81
CA LEU A 289 -18.02 -24.93 -3.48
C LEU A 289 -18.83 -24.23 -4.57
N GLN A 290 -18.55 -24.46 -5.85
CA GLN A 290 -19.35 -23.91 -6.97
C GLN A 290 -20.82 -24.32 -6.91
N ARG A 291 -21.10 -25.57 -6.55
CA ARG A 291 -22.47 -26.08 -6.40
C ARG A 291 -23.22 -25.38 -5.26
N ILE A 292 -22.51 -24.94 -4.23
CA ILE A 292 -23.09 -24.21 -3.09
C ILE A 292 -23.25 -22.73 -3.44
N ASP A 293 -22.15 -22.08 -3.80
CA ASP A 293 -22.06 -20.69 -4.24
C ASP A 293 -20.75 -20.52 -5.04
N PRO A 294 -20.80 -20.18 -6.35
CA PRO A 294 -19.62 -19.91 -7.18
C PRO A 294 -18.60 -18.95 -6.54
N ARG A 295 -19.08 -17.97 -5.76
CA ARG A 295 -18.22 -16.98 -5.09
C ARG A 295 -17.31 -17.61 -4.03
N LEU A 296 -17.67 -18.76 -3.48
CA LEU A 296 -16.83 -19.46 -2.51
C LEU A 296 -15.59 -20.07 -3.16
N ALA A 297 -15.73 -20.62 -4.37
CA ALA A 297 -14.61 -21.14 -5.13
C ALA A 297 -13.64 -20.01 -5.53
N GLU A 298 -14.18 -18.88 -6.02
CA GLU A 298 -13.39 -17.67 -6.31
C GLU A 298 -12.68 -17.13 -5.06
N ARG A 299 -13.38 -17.08 -3.92
CA ARG A 299 -12.81 -16.63 -2.65
C ARG A 299 -11.67 -17.54 -2.21
N LEU A 300 -11.82 -18.86 -2.35
CA LEU A 300 -10.76 -19.81 -2.04
C LEU A 300 -9.52 -19.56 -2.93
N THR A 301 -9.72 -19.39 -4.25
CA THR A 301 -8.62 -18.99 -5.16
C THR A 301 -7.93 -17.73 -4.65
N ARG A 302 -8.69 -16.67 -4.35
CA ARG A 302 -8.13 -15.38 -3.89
C ARG A 302 -7.27 -15.51 -2.64
N ILE A 303 -7.69 -16.34 -1.68
CA ILE A 303 -6.92 -16.61 -0.46
C ILE A 303 -5.61 -17.32 -0.78
N LEU A 304 -5.61 -18.23 -1.77
CA LEU A 304 -4.44 -19.02 -2.14
C LEU A 304 -3.42 -18.27 -2.99
N LEU A 305 -3.78 -17.17 -3.66
CA LEU A 305 -2.87 -16.46 -4.57
C LEU A 305 -1.60 -15.92 -3.89
N SER A 306 -1.72 -15.32 -2.71
CA SER A 306 -0.56 -14.76 -2.00
C SER A 306 0.40 -15.86 -1.49
N PRO A 307 -0.08 -16.90 -0.78
CA PRO A 307 0.77 -18.05 -0.43
C PRO A 307 1.39 -18.72 -1.66
N LEU A 308 0.66 -18.82 -2.78
CA LEU A 308 1.19 -19.38 -4.01
C LEU A 308 2.35 -18.55 -4.55
N ALA A 309 2.20 -17.22 -4.62
CA ALA A 309 3.26 -16.32 -5.06
C ALA A 309 4.53 -16.45 -4.20
N ILE A 310 4.37 -16.49 -2.88
CA ILE A 310 5.47 -16.70 -1.92
C ILE A 310 6.15 -18.05 -2.16
N ALA A 311 5.37 -19.12 -2.34
CA ALA A 311 5.93 -20.45 -2.59
C ALA A 311 6.66 -20.50 -3.93
N THR A 312 6.09 -19.93 -4.99
CA THR A 312 6.76 -19.87 -6.30
C THR A 312 8.05 -19.10 -6.22
N ALA A 313 8.15 -18.01 -5.45
CA ALA A 313 9.40 -17.26 -5.31
C ALA A 313 10.57 -18.07 -4.70
N LYS A 314 10.30 -19.20 -4.03
CA LYS A 314 11.33 -20.07 -3.44
C LYS A 314 11.80 -21.21 -4.35
N LEU A 315 11.12 -21.46 -5.48
CA LEU A 315 11.39 -22.61 -6.35
C LEU A 315 12.39 -22.26 -7.46
N SER A 316 12.76 -23.21 -8.32
CA SER A 316 13.38 -22.89 -9.61
C SER A 316 12.33 -22.41 -10.64
N PRO A 317 12.71 -21.67 -11.71
CA PRO A 317 11.75 -21.21 -12.72
C PRO A 317 10.92 -22.34 -13.32
N ARG A 318 11.53 -23.50 -13.56
CA ARG A 318 10.85 -24.68 -14.09
C ARG A 318 9.81 -25.24 -13.11
N GLU A 319 10.17 -25.37 -11.83
CA GLU A 319 9.27 -25.86 -10.79
C GLU A 319 8.12 -24.90 -10.52
N ALA A 320 8.39 -23.59 -10.49
CA ALA A 320 7.35 -22.57 -10.38
C ALA A 320 6.37 -22.66 -11.56
N ARG A 321 6.84 -22.77 -12.80
CA ARG A 321 5.95 -22.96 -13.97
C ARG A 321 5.09 -24.21 -13.85
N ILE A 322 5.65 -25.33 -13.36
CA ILE A 322 4.89 -26.57 -13.14
C ILE A 322 3.83 -26.37 -12.04
N LEU A 323 4.20 -25.76 -10.92
CA LEU A 323 3.30 -25.49 -9.80
C LEU A 323 2.12 -24.62 -10.24
N ILE A 324 2.39 -23.51 -10.94
CA ILE A 324 1.37 -22.61 -11.48
C ILE A 324 0.48 -23.33 -12.49
N GLY A 325 1.08 -24.10 -13.40
CA GLY A 325 0.35 -24.86 -14.40
C GLY A 325 -0.63 -25.87 -13.79
N ASN A 326 -0.24 -26.49 -12.66
CA ASN A 326 -1.11 -27.39 -11.91
C ASN A 326 -2.19 -26.62 -11.12
N PHE A 327 -1.83 -25.50 -10.50
CA PHE A 327 -2.77 -24.64 -9.77
C PHE A 327 -3.87 -24.10 -10.68
N VAL A 328 -3.51 -23.53 -11.84
CA VAL A 328 -4.44 -22.96 -12.84
C VAL A 328 -5.45 -23.99 -13.36
N LYS A 329 -5.07 -25.27 -13.45
CA LYS A 329 -5.99 -26.35 -13.83
C LYS A 329 -6.99 -26.70 -12.71
N ALA A 330 -6.57 -26.57 -11.46
CA ALA A 330 -7.33 -27.00 -10.29
C ALA A 330 -8.21 -25.90 -9.68
N ALA A 331 -7.75 -24.66 -9.67
CA ALA A 331 -8.41 -23.52 -9.06
C ALA A 331 -9.54 -22.95 -9.94
N GLU A 332 -10.39 -22.10 -9.35
CA GLU A 332 -11.39 -21.33 -10.09
C GLU A 332 -10.77 -20.00 -10.54
N PRO A 333 -10.84 -19.63 -11.83
CA PRO A 333 -10.35 -18.33 -12.29
C PRO A 333 -11.10 -17.19 -11.61
N LEU A 334 -10.39 -16.11 -11.32
CA LEU A 334 -11.04 -14.91 -10.80
C LEU A 334 -11.71 -14.14 -11.94
N PRO A 335 -12.88 -13.51 -11.70
CA PRO A 335 -13.55 -12.72 -12.74
C PRO A 335 -12.73 -11.53 -13.29
N ILE A 336 -11.71 -11.09 -12.55
CA ILE A 336 -10.78 -10.03 -12.97
C ILE A 336 -9.56 -10.59 -13.73
N ASP A 337 -9.35 -11.90 -13.76
CA ASP A 337 -8.22 -12.57 -14.44
C ASP A 337 -8.67 -13.93 -15.00
N PRO A 338 -9.59 -13.95 -15.97
CA PRO A 338 -10.29 -15.15 -16.43
C PRO A 338 -9.35 -16.20 -17.06
N HIS A 339 -8.23 -15.75 -17.63
CA HIS A 339 -7.24 -16.61 -18.29
C HIS A 339 -5.94 -16.78 -17.47
N TRP A 340 -5.90 -16.27 -16.23
CA TRP A 340 -4.72 -16.30 -15.36
C TRP A 340 -3.50 -15.55 -15.90
N ASN A 341 -3.72 -14.63 -16.84
CA ASN A 341 -2.65 -13.87 -17.47
C ASN A 341 -1.99 -12.93 -16.46
N ARG A 342 -2.77 -12.26 -15.61
CA ARG A 342 -2.22 -11.40 -14.55
C ARG A 342 -1.42 -12.20 -13.53
N LEU A 343 -1.93 -13.33 -13.05
CA LEU A 343 -1.21 -14.19 -12.12
C LEU A 343 0.14 -14.67 -12.71
N ARG A 344 0.13 -15.14 -13.96
CA ARG A 344 1.34 -15.63 -14.63
C ARG A 344 2.36 -14.52 -14.83
N ALA A 345 1.90 -13.31 -15.19
CA ALA A 345 2.76 -12.16 -15.36
C ALA A 345 3.45 -11.77 -14.04
N LEU A 346 2.70 -11.69 -12.94
CA LEU A 346 3.24 -11.37 -11.61
C LEU A 346 4.29 -12.38 -11.13
N ILE A 347 4.12 -13.67 -11.44
CA ILE A 347 5.09 -14.69 -11.04
C ILE A 347 6.32 -14.69 -11.95
N ALA A 348 6.16 -14.42 -13.24
CA ALA A 348 7.28 -14.25 -14.17
C ALA A 348 8.16 -13.04 -13.79
N GLN A 349 7.56 -11.96 -13.29
CA GLN A 349 8.26 -10.80 -12.71
C GLN A 349 8.87 -11.04 -11.33
N GLY A 350 8.66 -12.23 -10.75
CA GLY A 350 9.23 -12.58 -9.46
C GLY A 350 10.76 -12.72 -9.53
N PRO A 351 11.38 -13.47 -8.59
CA PRO A 351 12.84 -13.56 -8.47
C PRO A 351 13.57 -14.21 -9.66
N TYR A 352 12.84 -14.62 -10.70
CA TYR A 352 13.38 -15.21 -11.91
C TYR A 352 13.71 -14.20 -13.00
N ASP A 353 13.10 -13.01 -12.92
CA ASP A 353 13.28 -11.93 -13.87
C ASP A 353 13.14 -12.38 -15.34
N ASP A 354 12.11 -13.18 -15.62
CA ASP A 354 11.81 -13.63 -16.98
C ASP A 354 11.02 -12.54 -17.70
N GLU A 355 11.72 -11.50 -18.12
CA GLU A 355 11.17 -10.30 -18.76
C GLU A 355 10.25 -10.64 -19.93
N HIS A 356 10.63 -11.63 -20.73
CA HIS A 356 9.91 -12.01 -21.92
C HIS A 356 8.55 -12.67 -21.60
N ASP A 357 8.54 -13.64 -20.68
CA ASP A 357 7.29 -14.28 -20.25
C ASP A 357 6.39 -13.28 -19.51
N ALA A 358 6.97 -12.44 -18.65
CA ALA A 358 6.26 -11.39 -17.92
C ALA A 358 5.53 -10.43 -18.88
N GLU A 359 6.25 -9.86 -19.84
CA GLU A 359 5.69 -8.96 -20.84
C GLU A 359 4.57 -9.64 -21.64
N LYS A 360 4.82 -10.86 -22.12
CA LYS A 360 3.86 -11.65 -22.88
C LYS A 360 2.54 -11.84 -22.13
N PHE A 361 2.60 -12.19 -20.85
CA PHE A 361 1.38 -12.41 -20.05
C PHE A 361 0.69 -11.09 -19.68
N TRP A 362 1.42 -9.99 -19.45
CA TRP A 362 0.80 -8.67 -19.28
C TRP A 362 0.09 -8.19 -20.54
N GLN A 363 0.68 -8.39 -21.72
CA GLN A 363 0.04 -8.08 -23.00
C GLN A 363 -1.22 -8.92 -23.22
N ALA A 364 -1.20 -10.21 -22.88
CA ALA A 364 -2.39 -11.04 -22.91
C ALA A 364 -3.47 -10.55 -21.93
N TYR A 365 -3.06 -10.10 -20.73
CA TYR A 365 -3.99 -9.53 -19.76
C TYR A 365 -4.60 -8.19 -20.22
N LEU A 366 -3.84 -7.36 -20.93
CA LEU A 366 -4.36 -6.14 -21.57
C LEU A 366 -5.45 -6.47 -22.61
N VAL A 367 -5.36 -7.61 -23.30
CA VAL A 367 -6.43 -8.09 -24.18
C VAL A 367 -7.67 -8.50 -23.37
N ASP A 368 -7.49 -9.20 -22.25
CA ASP A 368 -8.59 -9.56 -21.35
C ASP A 368 -9.33 -8.31 -20.85
N LEU A 369 -8.58 -7.32 -20.34
CA LEU A 369 -9.12 -6.07 -19.79
C LEU A 369 -10.05 -5.33 -20.78
N LYS A 370 -9.88 -5.48 -22.10
CA LYS A 370 -10.78 -4.86 -23.09
C LYS A 370 -12.19 -5.41 -23.03
N THR A 371 -12.38 -6.65 -22.58
CA THR A 371 -13.66 -7.38 -22.64
C THR A 371 -14.19 -7.84 -21.29
N LEU A 372 -13.48 -7.55 -20.19
CA LEU A 372 -13.89 -7.95 -18.84
C LEU A 372 -15.27 -7.38 -18.46
N PRO A 373 -16.28 -8.24 -18.20
CA PRO A 373 -17.62 -7.79 -17.86
C PRO A 373 -17.74 -7.27 -16.42
N THR A 374 -16.75 -7.56 -15.58
CA THR A 374 -16.71 -7.17 -14.16
C THR A 374 -16.30 -5.73 -13.92
N LEU A 375 -15.76 -5.06 -14.95
CA LEU A 375 -15.33 -3.67 -14.89
C LEU A 375 -16.14 -2.84 -15.90
N SER A 376 -16.56 -1.65 -15.49
CA SER A 376 -17.13 -0.65 -16.39
C SER A 376 -16.14 -0.27 -17.51
N PRO A 377 -16.60 0.33 -18.63
CA PRO A 377 -15.70 0.79 -19.70
C PRO A 377 -14.57 1.71 -19.19
N GLU A 378 -14.89 2.62 -18.27
CA GLU A 378 -13.93 3.55 -17.67
C GLU A 378 -12.93 2.82 -16.76
N GLU A 379 -13.40 1.90 -15.91
CA GLU A 379 -12.51 1.08 -15.08
C GLU A 379 -11.60 0.19 -15.93
N ARG A 380 -12.07 -0.33 -17.07
CA ARG A 380 -11.24 -1.09 -18.02
C ARG A 380 -10.15 -0.24 -18.65
N GLN A 381 -10.45 1.01 -18.99
CA GLN A 381 -9.46 1.97 -19.51
C GLN A 381 -8.40 2.29 -18.44
N ARG A 382 -8.85 2.63 -17.22
CA ARG A 382 -7.96 2.88 -16.08
C ARG A 382 -7.09 1.67 -15.74
N ALA A 383 -7.66 0.46 -15.74
CA ALA A 383 -6.92 -0.76 -15.48
C ALA A 383 -5.86 -1.05 -16.57
N GLN A 384 -6.18 -0.78 -17.84
CA GLN A 384 -5.18 -0.89 -18.92
C GLN A 384 -4.04 0.11 -18.74
N ALA A 385 -4.37 1.37 -18.39
CA ALA A 385 -3.37 2.40 -18.13
C ALA A 385 -2.43 2.01 -16.98
N LEU A 386 -2.98 1.45 -15.88
CA LEU A 386 -2.19 0.94 -14.76
C LEU A 386 -1.25 -0.22 -15.15
N VAL A 387 -1.69 -1.14 -16.00
CA VAL A 387 -0.84 -2.25 -16.46
C VAL A 387 0.27 -1.77 -17.38
N TRP A 388 -0.01 -0.82 -18.28
CA TRP A 388 1.01 -0.21 -19.13
C TRP A 388 2.04 0.59 -18.33
N GLU A 389 1.60 1.34 -17.33
CA GLU A 389 2.50 2.07 -16.43
C GLU A 389 3.35 1.08 -15.60
N HIS A 390 2.78 -0.01 -15.11
CA HIS A 390 3.54 -1.08 -14.46
C HIS A 390 4.60 -1.70 -15.38
N LEU A 391 4.27 -1.99 -16.64
CA LEU A 391 5.22 -2.47 -17.64
C LEU A 391 6.35 -1.45 -17.90
N SER A 392 6.06 -0.15 -17.90
CA SER A 392 7.10 0.86 -18.06
C SER A 392 8.11 0.87 -16.92
N ARG A 393 7.67 0.73 -15.65
CA ARG A 393 8.59 0.63 -14.50
C ARG A 393 9.50 -0.58 -14.62
N PHE A 394 8.95 -1.68 -15.10
CA PHE A 394 9.71 -2.90 -15.36
C PHE A 394 10.82 -2.71 -16.39
N PHE A 395 10.59 -1.96 -17.47
CA PHE A 395 11.64 -1.64 -18.43
C PHE A 395 12.57 -0.50 -17.97
N ALA A 396 12.08 0.43 -17.14
CA ALA A 396 12.87 1.55 -16.65
C ALA A 396 14.07 1.09 -15.80
N THR A 397 13.93 0.02 -15.01
CA THR A 397 15.04 -0.56 -14.24
C THR A 397 16.16 -1.10 -15.13
N GLY A 398 15.83 -1.64 -16.31
CA GLY A 398 16.84 -2.07 -17.30
C GLY A 398 17.42 -0.93 -18.15
N ALA A 399 16.85 0.27 -18.05
CA ALA A 399 17.21 1.45 -18.84
C ALA A 399 18.19 2.40 -18.11
N ASP A 400 18.38 2.19 -16.82
CA ASP A 400 19.29 2.95 -15.97
C ASP A 400 20.69 2.29 -15.97
N ALA A 401 21.69 2.97 -16.52
CA ALA A 401 23.04 2.43 -16.60
C ALA A 401 23.72 2.37 -15.22
N ASP A 402 23.38 3.30 -14.33
CA ASP A 402 24.04 3.49 -13.04
C ASP A 402 23.53 2.54 -11.96
N GLU A 403 22.30 2.04 -12.13
CA GLU A 403 21.77 0.95 -11.30
C GLU A 403 22.38 -0.41 -11.68
N VAL A 404 22.64 -0.68 -12.96
CA VAL A 404 23.07 -2.01 -13.43
C VAL A 404 24.58 -2.24 -13.23
N ASP A 405 25.40 -1.19 -13.20
CA ASP A 405 26.88 -1.29 -13.13
C ASP A 405 27.42 -1.66 -11.72
N ARG A 406 26.58 -1.68 -10.69
CA ARG A 406 27.09 -1.76 -9.30
C ARG A 406 27.67 -3.12 -8.91
N PHE A 407 27.34 -4.21 -9.62
CA PHE A 407 27.85 -5.56 -9.32
C PHE A 407 28.09 -6.46 -10.55
N GLY A 408 27.84 -5.98 -11.77
CA GLY A 408 27.95 -6.75 -13.00
C GLY A 408 28.63 -5.94 -14.11
N ALA A 409 28.95 -6.59 -15.23
CA ALA A 409 29.33 -5.85 -16.43
C ALA A 409 28.09 -5.06 -16.90
N PRO A 410 28.23 -3.77 -17.28
CA PRO A 410 27.11 -2.98 -17.73
C PRO A 410 26.47 -3.66 -18.96
N PRO A 411 25.13 -3.63 -19.06
CA PRO A 411 24.44 -4.27 -20.16
C PRO A 411 24.88 -3.60 -21.47
N PRO A 412 24.95 -4.35 -22.58
CA PRO A 412 25.25 -3.77 -23.88
C PRO A 412 24.36 -2.55 -24.14
N ARG A 413 24.94 -1.46 -24.64
CA ARG A 413 24.22 -0.21 -24.94
C ARG A 413 22.91 -0.41 -25.73
N GLN A 414 22.87 -1.39 -26.62
CA GLN A 414 21.67 -1.76 -27.39
C GLN A 414 20.50 -2.23 -26.50
N GLN A 415 20.78 -2.92 -25.39
CA GLN A 415 19.77 -3.34 -24.41
C GLN A 415 19.24 -2.14 -23.62
N ILE A 416 20.11 -1.24 -23.20
CA ILE A 416 19.71 0.01 -22.52
C ILE A 416 18.81 0.85 -23.44
N GLU A 417 19.22 1.05 -24.69
CA GLU A 417 18.43 1.79 -25.68
C GLU A 417 17.08 1.12 -25.99
N TYR A 418 17.06 -0.22 -26.04
CA TYR A 418 15.81 -0.99 -26.19
C TYR A 418 14.89 -0.79 -24.97
N ALA A 419 15.43 -0.92 -23.75
CA ALA A 419 14.69 -0.73 -22.51
C ALA A 419 14.12 0.71 -22.43
N ARG A 420 14.95 1.73 -22.71
CA ARG A 420 14.52 3.14 -22.78
C ARG A 420 13.35 3.33 -23.73
N LYS A 421 13.47 2.79 -24.95
CA LYS A 421 12.41 2.86 -25.95
C LYS A 421 11.12 2.17 -25.48
N ARG A 422 11.22 0.95 -24.94
CA ARG A 422 10.05 0.20 -24.44
C ARG A 422 9.37 0.88 -23.25
N THR A 423 10.12 1.48 -22.34
CA THR A 423 9.60 2.29 -21.23
C THR A 423 8.69 3.40 -21.74
N ILE A 424 9.18 4.21 -22.69
CA ILE A 424 8.39 5.31 -23.27
C ILE A 424 7.18 4.78 -24.06
N GLU A 425 7.35 3.73 -24.86
CA GLU A 425 6.21 3.11 -25.59
C GLU A 425 5.10 2.63 -24.64
N CYS A 426 5.46 2.04 -23.50
CA CYS A 426 4.50 1.61 -22.48
C CYS A 426 3.83 2.80 -21.80
N LEU A 427 4.56 3.86 -21.46
CA LEU A 427 3.98 5.05 -20.86
C LEU A 427 3.03 5.79 -21.81
N GLU A 428 3.38 5.88 -23.09
CA GLU A 428 2.50 6.46 -24.11
C GLU A 428 1.24 5.61 -24.29
N ALA A 429 1.36 4.28 -24.29
CA ALA A 429 0.21 3.38 -24.32
C ALA A 429 -0.66 3.53 -23.05
N SER A 430 -0.07 3.83 -21.90
CA SER A 430 -0.80 4.14 -20.66
C SER A 430 -1.63 5.42 -20.78
N VAL A 431 -1.01 6.51 -21.23
CA VAL A 431 -1.68 7.79 -21.50
C VAL A 431 -2.77 7.65 -22.56
N GLN A 432 -2.53 6.85 -23.60
CA GLN A 432 -3.53 6.60 -24.64
C GLN A 432 -4.72 5.78 -24.12
N ALA A 433 -4.47 4.82 -23.22
CA ALA A 433 -5.52 4.00 -22.63
C ALA A 433 -6.42 4.82 -21.70
N ASP A 434 -5.86 5.75 -20.94
CA ASP A 434 -6.61 6.71 -20.12
C ASP A 434 -5.90 8.09 -20.08
N PRO A 435 -6.34 9.06 -20.90
CA PRO A 435 -5.78 10.41 -20.93
C PRO A 435 -5.92 11.20 -19.63
N THR A 436 -6.76 10.74 -18.70
CA THR A 436 -6.95 11.37 -17.38
C THR A 436 -6.09 10.72 -16.29
N PHE A 437 -5.20 9.79 -16.65
CA PHE A 437 -4.30 9.13 -15.71
C PHE A 437 -3.01 9.94 -15.49
N LEU A 438 -3.03 10.83 -14.49
CA LEU A 438 -1.94 11.73 -14.13
C LEU A 438 -0.58 11.02 -13.92
N GLU A 439 -0.57 9.86 -13.26
CA GLU A 439 0.69 9.18 -12.91
C GLU A 439 1.50 8.74 -14.13
N ALA A 440 0.85 8.40 -15.26
CA ALA A 440 1.56 8.08 -16.49
C ALA A 440 2.31 9.30 -17.07
N TYR A 441 1.69 10.49 -17.03
CA TYR A 441 2.36 11.73 -17.45
C TYR A 441 3.54 12.09 -16.53
N ARG A 442 3.35 11.92 -15.21
CA ARG A 442 4.43 12.15 -14.23
C ARG A 442 5.60 11.20 -14.47
N ALA A 443 5.31 9.92 -14.73
CA ALA A 443 6.33 8.94 -15.04
C ALA A 443 7.11 9.27 -16.33
N ILE A 444 6.46 9.79 -17.39
CA ILE A 444 7.17 10.24 -18.60
C ILE A 444 8.14 11.39 -18.26
N LEU A 445 7.68 12.39 -17.51
CA LEU A 445 8.53 13.50 -17.07
C LEU A 445 9.73 13.00 -16.26
N THR A 446 9.48 12.18 -15.22
CA THR A 446 10.54 11.63 -14.37
C THR A 446 11.53 10.79 -15.15
N VAL A 447 11.06 9.95 -16.07
CA VAL A 447 11.93 9.11 -16.90
C VAL A 447 12.85 9.96 -17.79
N TYR A 448 12.34 11.01 -18.42
CA TYR A 448 13.18 11.89 -19.22
C TYR A 448 14.17 12.71 -18.37
N SER A 449 13.74 13.22 -17.21
CA SER A 449 14.63 13.90 -16.28
C SER A 449 15.76 13.00 -15.79
N ASN A 450 15.46 11.75 -15.42
CA ASN A 450 16.46 10.80 -14.94
C ASN A 450 17.44 10.31 -16.02
N TRP A 451 17.14 10.54 -17.30
CA TRP A 451 18.04 10.19 -18.41
C TRP A 451 18.75 11.40 -19.00
N ASP A 452 18.72 12.55 -18.30
CA ASP A 452 19.29 13.83 -18.72
C ASP A 452 18.79 14.28 -20.11
N GLN A 453 17.51 13.99 -20.37
CA GLN A 453 16.81 14.34 -21.62
C GLN A 453 15.94 15.57 -21.39
N ASP A 454 16.58 16.68 -21.02
CA ASP A 454 15.96 17.95 -20.61
C ASP A 454 14.92 18.49 -21.60
N GLU A 455 15.23 18.47 -22.90
CA GLU A 455 14.30 18.93 -23.94
C GLU A 455 13.03 18.07 -23.98
N GLN A 456 13.17 16.75 -23.86
CA GLN A 456 12.06 15.81 -23.84
C GLN A 456 11.27 15.91 -22.53
N ALA A 457 11.94 16.13 -21.41
CA ALA A 457 11.33 16.36 -20.11
C ALA A 457 10.47 17.64 -20.13
N GLU A 458 10.98 18.73 -20.72
CA GLU A 458 10.21 19.96 -20.91
C GLU A 458 8.97 19.74 -21.80
N VAL A 459 9.11 19.01 -22.91
CA VAL A 459 7.96 18.66 -23.78
C VAL A 459 6.93 17.84 -22.99
N ALA A 460 7.37 16.87 -22.18
CA ALA A 460 6.50 16.06 -21.34
C ALA A 460 5.80 16.90 -20.25
N ALA A 461 6.52 17.80 -19.58
CA ALA A 461 5.98 18.72 -18.58
C ALA A 461 4.89 19.63 -19.18
N ASN A 462 5.14 20.21 -20.35
CA ASN A 462 4.15 21.03 -21.06
C ASN A 462 2.92 20.23 -21.50
N ARG A 463 3.11 18.99 -21.97
CA ARG A 463 2.00 18.08 -22.30
C ARG A 463 1.18 17.73 -21.06
N LEU A 464 1.82 17.47 -19.92
CA LEU A 464 1.16 17.25 -18.63
C LEU A 464 0.33 18.47 -18.25
N LEU A 465 0.91 19.68 -18.28
CA LEU A 465 0.22 20.93 -17.91
C LEU A 465 -0.91 21.32 -18.88
N THR A 466 -0.91 20.78 -20.10
CA THR A 466 -2.03 20.92 -21.04
C THR A 466 -3.26 20.17 -20.56
N VAL A 467 -3.08 18.98 -19.99
CA VAL A 467 -4.18 18.13 -19.47
C VAL A 467 -4.51 18.47 -18.02
N PHE A 468 -3.49 18.71 -17.20
CA PHE A 468 -3.58 19.02 -15.78
C PHE A 468 -2.98 20.39 -15.49
N PRO A 469 -3.70 21.49 -15.76
CA PRO A 469 -3.14 22.82 -15.60
C PRO A 469 -2.81 23.24 -14.15
N ASN A 470 -3.07 22.42 -13.13
CA ASN A 470 -2.95 22.85 -11.73
C ASN A 470 -2.25 21.84 -10.78
N HIS A 471 -1.57 20.76 -11.17
CA HIS A 471 -0.30 20.78 -11.88
C HIS A 471 0.91 21.30 -11.05
N VAL A 472 0.80 21.56 -9.73
CA VAL A 472 1.78 22.35 -8.96
C VAL A 472 3.22 21.83 -9.08
N GLU A 473 3.45 20.54 -8.87
CA GLU A 473 4.79 19.95 -8.90
C GLU A 473 5.46 20.14 -10.27
N THR A 474 4.68 20.03 -11.35
CA THR A 474 5.20 20.26 -12.72
C THR A 474 5.40 21.74 -13.03
N LEU A 475 4.57 22.64 -12.47
CA LEU A 475 4.80 24.08 -12.58
C LEU A 475 6.13 24.48 -11.93
N ILE A 476 6.45 23.91 -10.76
CA ILE A 476 7.71 24.17 -10.07
C ILE A 476 8.90 23.57 -10.80
N TRP A 477 8.78 22.30 -11.24
CA TRP A 477 9.82 21.66 -12.03
C TRP A 477 10.16 22.47 -13.30
N LEU A 478 9.14 22.90 -14.06
CA LEU A 478 9.35 23.67 -15.28
C LEU A 478 9.86 25.10 -14.99
N PHE A 479 9.45 25.68 -13.85
CA PHE A 479 9.99 26.95 -13.38
C PHE A 479 11.50 26.85 -13.11
N ASP A 480 11.92 25.85 -12.33
CA ASP A 480 13.33 25.65 -11.96
C ASP A 480 14.17 25.40 -13.23
N HIS A 481 13.71 24.48 -14.09
CA HIS A 481 14.30 24.21 -15.41
C HIS A 481 14.50 25.50 -16.27
N GLN A 482 13.49 26.37 -16.33
CA GLN A 482 13.58 27.62 -17.09
C GLN A 482 14.50 28.66 -16.44
N ILE A 483 14.63 28.68 -15.11
CA ILE A 483 15.59 29.54 -14.43
C ILE A 483 17.02 29.08 -14.72
N ASP A 484 17.26 27.76 -14.73
CA ASP A 484 18.57 27.17 -15.01
C ASP A 484 19.02 27.45 -16.45
N GLN A 485 18.08 27.44 -17.40
CA GLN A 485 18.32 27.84 -18.80
C GLN A 485 18.43 29.36 -19.03
N ASP A 486 18.38 30.19 -17.98
CA ASP A 486 18.34 31.67 -18.06
C ASP A 486 17.18 32.21 -18.92
N LEU A 487 15.99 31.61 -18.77
CA LEU A 487 14.73 31.99 -19.45
C LEU A 487 13.68 32.57 -18.47
N PRO A 488 14.00 33.62 -17.68
CA PRO A 488 13.09 34.12 -16.64
C PRO A 488 11.78 34.73 -17.18
N GLU A 489 11.74 35.14 -18.45
CA GLU A 489 10.50 35.61 -19.11
C GLU A 489 9.42 34.51 -19.14
N GLN A 490 9.82 33.24 -19.25
CA GLN A 490 8.91 32.09 -19.27
C GLN A 490 8.61 31.58 -17.85
N ALA A 491 9.59 31.71 -16.93
CA ALA A 491 9.49 31.17 -15.58
C ALA A 491 8.49 31.93 -14.69
N VAL A 492 8.47 33.27 -14.75
CA VAL A 492 7.60 34.13 -13.93
C VAL A 492 6.10 33.71 -13.98
N PRO A 493 5.45 33.53 -15.15
CA PRO A 493 4.04 33.12 -15.17
C PRO A 493 3.80 31.72 -14.57
N LEU A 494 4.78 30.80 -14.62
CA LEU A 494 4.65 29.47 -14.01
C LEU A 494 4.60 29.56 -12.49
N ILE A 495 5.56 30.27 -11.88
CA ILE A 495 5.62 30.41 -10.42
C ILE A 495 4.46 31.24 -9.87
N GLN A 496 4.02 32.27 -10.61
CA GLN A 496 2.83 33.04 -10.24
C GLN A 496 1.58 32.15 -10.19
N ARG A 497 1.42 31.25 -11.17
CA ARG A 497 0.32 30.28 -11.18
C ARG A 497 0.44 29.27 -10.04
N ALA A 498 1.63 28.77 -9.74
CA ALA A 498 1.87 27.90 -8.58
C ALA A 498 1.54 28.61 -7.25
N ARG A 499 1.90 29.90 -7.11
CA ARG A 499 1.58 30.73 -5.94
C ARG A 499 0.07 30.96 -5.79
N VAL A 500 -0.67 31.13 -6.88
CA VAL A 500 -2.15 31.22 -6.82
C VAL A 500 -2.75 29.92 -6.26
N LEU A 501 -2.17 28.76 -6.60
CA LEU A 501 -2.63 27.45 -6.12
C LEU A 501 -2.22 27.19 -4.65
N LYS A 502 -1.06 27.69 -4.20
CA LYS A 502 -0.58 27.58 -2.81
C LYS A 502 -0.05 28.94 -2.27
N PRO A 503 -0.94 29.89 -1.92
CA PRO A 503 -0.54 31.27 -1.57
C PRO A 503 0.21 31.41 -0.25
N LEU A 504 0.09 30.42 0.64
CA LEU A 504 0.77 30.39 1.94
C LEU A 504 2.15 29.73 1.88
N ASP A 505 2.56 29.22 0.72
CA ASP A 505 3.86 28.60 0.56
C ASP A 505 4.94 29.67 0.40
N GLU A 506 5.75 29.86 1.44
CA GLU A 506 6.84 30.84 1.47
C GLU A 506 7.94 30.51 0.46
N ASP A 507 8.11 29.23 0.08
CA ASP A 507 9.07 28.85 -0.94
C ASP A 507 8.66 29.39 -2.32
N PHE A 508 7.37 29.37 -2.64
CA PHE A 508 6.87 29.90 -3.91
C PHE A 508 7.03 31.41 -4.00
N ARG A 509 6.82 32.12 -2.88
CA ARG A 509 7.08 33.57 -2.80
C ARG A 509 8.56 33.87 -3.01
N ARG A 510 9.45 33.07 -2.41
CA ARG A 510 10.90 33.14 -2.62
C ARG A 510 11.29 32.88 -4.07
N LYS A 511 10.77 31.83 -4.70
CA LYS A 511 11.06 31.49 -6.10
C LYS A 511 10.60 32.61 -7.04
N GLU A 512 9.43 33.21 -6.81
CA GLU A 512 8.97 34.36 -7.58
C GLU A 512 9.85 35.60 -7.40
N TRP A 513 10.32 35.87 -6.18
CA TRP A 513 11.33 36.91 -5.92
C TRP A 513 12.61 36.68 -6.74
N VAL A 514 13.11 35.45 -6.79
CA VAL A 514 14.26 35.07 -7.64
C VAL A 514 13.98 35.30 -9.12
N ALA A 515 12.79 34.90 -9.59
CA ALA A 515 12.36 35.05 -10.97
C ALA A 515 12.35 36.51 -11.44
N HIS A 516 11.80 37.41 -10.63
CA HIS A 516 11.77 38.84 -10.94
C HIS A 516 13.18 39.45 -11.00
N MET A 517 14.09 39.07 -10.09
CA MET A 517 15.48 39.54 -10.19
C MET A 517 16.18 39.03 -11.45
N ALA A 518 15.97 37.75 -11.81
CA ALA A 518 16.54 37.18 -13.03
C ALA A 518 15.98 37.89 -14.28
N LEU A 519 14.69 38.20 -14.29
CA LEU A 519 14.05 38.96 -15.36
C LEU A 519 14.57 40.40 -15.44
N GLY A 520 14.81 41.05 -14.31
CA GLY A 520 15.48 42.35 -14.21
C GLY A 520 16.85 42.36 -14.89
N ARG A 521 17.67 41.33 -14.61
CA ARG A 521 18.97 41.11 -15.30
C ARG A 521 18.79 40.95 -16.81
N HIS A 522 17.86 40.12 -17.23
CA HIS A 522 17.58 39.87 -18.66
C HIS A 522 17.17 41.16 -19.38
N HIS A 523 16.35 41.99 -18.74
CA HIS A 523 15.99 43.31 -19.27
C HIS A 523 17.20 44.26 -19.35
N ALA A 524 18.11 44.23 -18.37
CA ALA A 524 19.36 45.00 -18.43
C ALA A 524 20.23 44.59 -19.62
N LEU A 525 20.38 43.28 -19.87
CA LEU A 525 21.14 42.76 -21.01
C LEU A 525 20.53 43.18 -22.36
N LYS A 526 19.19 43.29 -22.42
CA LYS A 526 18.44 43.81 -23.57
C LYS A 526 18.31 45.34 -23.61
N ARG A 527 18.96 46.07 -22.69
CA ARG A 527 18.89 47.55 -22.53
C ARG A 527 17.47 48.10 -22.33
N ARG A 528 16.60 47.35 -21.65
CA ARG A 528 15.21 47.72 -21.32
C ARG A 528 15.12 48.19 -19.87
N TRP A 529 15.71 49.34 -19.58
CA TRP A 529 15.97 49.80 -18.21
C TRP A 529 14.70 49.96 -17.36
N ASP A 530 13.65 50.58 -17.90
CA ASP A 530 12.42 50.83 -17.13
C ASP A 530 11.70 49.53 -16.78
N LYS A 531 11.69 48.57 -17.70
CA LYS A 531 11.15 47.23 -17.40
C LYS A 531 11.97 46.54 -16.32
N GLY A 532 13.30 46.57 -16.43
CA GLY A 532 14.17 45.97 -15.41
C GLY A 532 13.97 46.57 -14.02
N ARG A 533 13.82 47.89 -13.92
CA ARG A 533 13.49 48.57 -12.65
C ARG A 533 12.13 48.16 -12.11
N ALA A 534 11.13 48.02 -12.98
CA ALA A 534 9.80 47.54 -12.59
C ALA A 534 9.87 46.12 -12.00
N GLU A 535 10.70 45.23 -12.56
CA GLU A 535 10.88 43.88 -11.99
C GLU A 535 11.51 43.91 -10.59
N PHE A 536 12.51 44.77 -10.34
CA PHE A 536 13.06 44.94 -8.98
C PHE A 536 12.00 45.48 -8.00
N ALA A 537 11.15 46.41 -8.45
CA ALA A 537 10.05 46.94 -7.64
C ALA A 537 8.97 45.88 -7.34
N LEU A 538 8.74 44.93 -8.26
CA LEU A 538 7.86 43.78 -8.03
C LEU A 538 8.48 42.76 -7.08
N ALA A 539 9.80 42.56 -7.12
CA ALA A 539 10.51 41.67 -6.21
C ALA A 539 10.45 42.19 -4.76
N GLU A 540 10.68 43.48 -4.54
CA GLU A 540 10.81 44.07 -3.20
C GLU A 540 9.71 43.68 -2.18
N PRO A 541 8.40 43.79 -2.49
CA PRO A 541 7.34 43.40 -1.55
C PRO A 541 7.20 41.89 -1.35
N LEU A 542 7.72 41.04 -2.25
CA LEU A 542 7.66 39.59 -2.11
C LEU A 542 8.57 39.09 -1.00
N TRP A 543 9.71 39.75 -0.79
CA TRP A 543 10.60 39.39 0.30
C TRP A 543 11.32 40.62 0.88
N PRO A 544 10.63 41.41 1.72
CA PRO A 544 11.15 42.71 2.18
C PRO A 544 12.47 42.60 2.94
N GLU A 545 12.64 41.55 3.75
CA GLU A 545 13.88 41.31 4.50
C GLU A 545 15.07 41.03 3.58
N ARG A 546 14.90 40.15 2.58
CA ARG A 546 15.96 39.81 1.63
C ARG A 546 16.21 40.91 0.61
N SER A 547 15.19 41.70 0.26
CA SER A 547 15.32 42.86 -0.62
C SER A 547 16.08 44.01 0.04
N LYS A 548 16.15 44.04 1.37
CA LYS A 548 17.06 44.92 2.09
C LYS A 548 18.49 44.38 2.16
N SER A 549 18.78 43.15 1.74
CA SER A 549 20.15 42.61 1.85
C SER A 549 21.12 43.25 0.85
N TYR A 550 22.40 43.29 1.20
CA TYR A 550 23.44 43.81 0.30
C TYR A 550 23.52 43.02 -1.01
N HIS A 551 23.15 41.73 -1.03
CA HIS A 551 23.08 40.93 -2.27
C HIS A 551 22.06 41.48 -3.27
N PHE A 552 20.88 41.88 -2.79
CA PHE A 552 19.87 42.50 -3.64
C PHE A 552 20.33 43.87 -4.13
N LEU A 553 20.87 44.68 -3.23
CA LEU A 553 21.40 46.01 -3.58
C LEU A 553 22.55 45.93 -4.58
N VAL A 554 23.46 44.94 -4.48
CA VAL A 554 24.52 44.70 -5.48
C VAL A 554 23.94 44.54 -6.88
N ARG A 555 22.83 43.79 -7.02
CA ARG A 555 22.19 43.58 -8.32
C ARG A 555 21.62 44.90 -8.85
N GLN A 556 21.07 45.75 -7.99
CA GLN A 556 20.63 47.10 -8.36
C GLN A 556 21.82 48.02 -8.73
N VAL A 557 22.93 47.97 -7.99
CA VAL A 557 24.17 48.70 -8.31
C VAL A 557 24.66 48.31 -9.71
N VAL A 558 24.83 47.01 -9.95
CA VAL A 558 25.32 46.51 -11.24
C VAL A 558 24.34 46.83 -12.37
N PHE A 559 23.04 46.76 -12.12
CA PHE A 559 22.01 47.16 -13.07
C PHE A 559 22.13 48.63 -13.46
N GLU A 560 22.21 49.56 -12.50
CA GLU A 560 22.28 51.00 -12.80
C GLU A 560 23.64 51.40 -13.37
N LEU A 561 24.75 50.76 -12.96
CA LEU A 561 26.05 50.89 -13.62
C LEU A 561 25.99 50.47 -15.09
N LYS A 562 25.24 49.39 -15.39
CA LYS A 562 25.02 48.91 -16.76
C LYS A 562 24.14 49.88 -17.58
N ALA A 563 23.20 50.55 -16.93
CA ALA A 563 22.33 51.57 -17.52
C ALA A 563 23.04 52.93 -17.73
N GLY A 564 24.19 53.16 -17.08
CA GLY A 564 24.92 54.43 -17.11
C GLY A 564 24.46 55.44 -16.05
N GLU A 565 23.56 55.04 -15.14
CA GLU A 565 23.00 55.87 -14.07
C GLU A 565 23.91 55.83 -12.83
N ASN A 566 25.09 56.44 -12.93
CA ASN A 566 26.13 56.34 -11.90
C ASN A 566 25.66 56.87 -10.52
N ASP A 567 24.84 57.92 -10.48
CA ASP A 567 24.39 58.51 -9.22
C ASP A 567 23.51 57.52 -8.43
N ARG A 568 22.57 56.87 -9.11
CA ARG A 568 21.71 55.83 -8.50
C ARG A 568 22.51 54.59 -8.11
N ALA A 569 23.48 54.20 -8.94
CA ALA A 569 24.38 53.12 -8.58
C ALA A 569 25.17 53.42 -7.30
N GLU A 570 25.66 54.66 -7.12
CA GLU A 570 26.40 55.07 -5.92
C GLU A 570 25.49 55.12 -4.67
N GLU A 571 24.23 55.54 -4.82
CA GLU A 571 23.22 55.48 -3.74
C GLU A 571 23.01 54.04 -3.24
N TYR A 572 22.74 53.10 -4.15
CA TYR A 572 22.60 51.68 -3.79
C TYR A 572 23.90 51.10 -3.25
N LEU A 573 25.05 51.53 -3.77
CA LEU A 573 26.35 51.06 -3.31
C LEU A 573 26.59 51.47 -1.86
N LYS A 574 26.29 52.72 -1.51
CA LYS A 574 26.38 53.23 -0.14
C LYS A 574 25.42 52.48 0.79
N ALA A 575 24.18 52.27 0.37
CA ALA A 575 23.21 51.50 1.15
C ALA A 575 23.65 50.03 1.38
N ALA A 576 24.33 49.43 0.41
CA ALA A 576 24.90 48.09 0.55
C ALA A 576 26.12 48.07 1.49
N GLN A 577 26.97 49.10 1.44
CA GLN A 577 28.11 49.26 2.35
C GLN A 577 27.67 49.40 3.81
N GLU A 578 26.59 50.12 4.07
CA GLU A 578 26.06 50.35 5.43
C GLU A 578 25.62 49.05 6.13
N GLN A 579 25.41 47.95 5.39
CA GLN A 579 25.03 46.65 5.94
C GLN A 579 26.22 45.75 6.30
N LEU A 580 27.43 46.13 5.88
CA LEU A 580 28.61 45.31 6.04
C LEU A 580 29.61 46.00 6.97
N VAL A 581 30.29 45.20 7.79
CA VAL A 581 31.40 45.69 8.63
C VAL A 581 32.57 46.16 7.76
N GLU A 582 32.78 45.49 6.63
CA GLU A 582 33.78 45.84 5.62
C GLU A 582 33.20 45.64 4.22
N PRO A 583 33.58 46.47 3.24
CA PRO A 583 32.99 46.40 1.89
C PRO A 583 33.58 45.27 1.02
N THR A 584 34.52 44.48 1.53
CA THR A 584 35.20 43.41 0.79
C THR A 584 34.23 42.37 0.19
N PRO A 585 33.19 41.87 0.89
CA PRO A 585 32.17 40.98 0.31
C PRO A 585 31.34 41.65 -0.80
N LEU A 586 31.04 42.94 -0.63
CA LEU A 586 30.34 43.75 -1.64
C LEU A 586 31.16 43.85 -2.94
N TRP A 587 32.48 44.02 -2.86
CA TRP A 587 33.34 44.06 -4.05
C TRP A 587 33.34 42.74 -4.81
N LEU A 588 33.43 41.62 -4.11
CA LEU A 588 33.33 40.30 -4.75
C LEU A 588 31.94 40.11 -5.39
N ALA A 589 30.87 40.48 -4.70
CA ALA A 589 29.51 40.36 -5.24
C ALA A 589 29.31 41.20 -6.52
N ILE A 590 29.85 42.43 -6.56
CA ILE A 590 29.83 43.28 -7.76
C ILE A 590 30.66 42.67 -8.90
N LEU A 591 31.79 42.01 -8.61
CA LEU A 591 32.56 41.33 -9.64
C LEU A 591 31.77 40.15 -10.23
N ILE A 592 31.14 39.33 -9.39
CA ILE A 592 30.35 38.18 -9.85
C ILE A 592 29.16 38.65 -10.69
N GLU A 593 28.33 39.55 -10.16
CA GLU A 593 27.17 40.07 -10.90
C GLU A 593 27.62 40.93 -12.10
N GLY A 594 28.74 41.64 -11.99
CA GLY A 594 29.30 42.43 -13.09
C GLY A 594 29.66 41.59 -14.31
N VAL A 595 30.20 40.38 -14.10
CA VAL A 595 30.40 39.39 -15.18
C VAL A 595 29.05 39.00 -15.79
N ARG A 596 28.06 38.67 -14.96
CA ARG A 596 26.73 38.23 -15.41
C ARG A 596 25.95 39.31 -16.17
N TYR A 597 26.13 40.58 -15.82
CA TYR A 597 25.56 41.74 -16.53
C TYR A 597 26.44 42.27 -17.68
N ARG A 598 27.60 41.65 -17.91
CA ARG A 598 28.59 42.05 -18.92
C ARG A 598 29.01 43.52 -18.76
N LEU A 599 29.38 43.94 -17.55
CA LEU A 599 29.86 45.31 -17.30
C LEU A 599 31.15 45.60 -18.10
N PRO A 600 31.42 46.88 -18.44
CA PRO A 600 32.66 47.26 -19.12
C PRO A 600 33.92 46.86 -18.33
N LYS A 601 34.99 46.47 -19.04
CA LYS A 601 36.29 46.09 -18.43
C LYS A 601 36.85 47.18 -17.51
N THR A 602 36.66 48.45 -17.85
CA THR A 602 37.09 49.60 -17.03
C THR A 602 36.41 49.61 -15.66
N THR A 603 35.08 49.41 -15.64
CA THR A 603 34.30 49.28 -14.39
C THR A 603 34.72 48.05 -13.60
N MET A 604 34.88 46.90 -14.27
CA MET A 604 35.34 45.66 -13.64
C MET A 604 36.73 45.80 -13.01
N SER A 605 37.67 46.48 -13.69
CA SER A 605 39.03 46.72 -13.19
C SER A 605 39.04 47.55 -11.91
N ARG A 606 38.16 48.55 -11.78
CA ARG A 606 38.00 49.35 -10.55
C ARG A 606 37.65 48.44 -9.37
N PHE A 607 36.64 47.59 -9.52
CA PHE A 607 36.20 46.69 -8.44
C PHE A 607 37.18 45.55 -8.17
N ASN A 608 37.92 45.07 -9.18
CA ASN A 608 38.97 44.07 -8.98
C ASN A 608 40.10 44.64 -8.10
N SER A 609 40.51 45.89 -8.33
CA SER A 609 41.51 46.56 -7.49
C SER A 609 41.01 46.73 -6.04
N LEU A 610 39.74 47.07 -5.84
CA LEU A 610 39.14 47.17 -4.50
C LEU A 610 39.06 45.81 -3.80
N TRP A 611 38.70 44.76 -4.53
CA TRP A 611 38.69 43.37 -4.04
C TRP A 611 40.08 42.90 -3.60
N GLU A 612 41.09 43.06 -4.46
CA GLU A 612 42.47 42.68 -4.16
C GLU A 612 43.02 43.48 -2.96
N THR A 613 42.72 44.78 -2.89
CA THR A 613 43.09 45.61 -1.75
C THR A 613 42.42 45.11 -0.47
N GLY A 614 41.11 44.81 -0.52
CA GLY A 614 40.35 44.28 0.62
C GLY A 614 40.91 42.96 1.14
N LEU A 615 41.33 42.06 0.25
CA LEU A 615 41.97 40.80 0.63
C LEU A 615 43.31 40.99 1.37
N THR A 616 44.03 42.09 1.16
CA THR A 616 45.29 42.37 1.88
C THR A 616 45.09 42.96 3.27
N GLN A 617 43.88 43.44 3.59
CA GLN A 617 43.58 44.04 4.89
C GLN A 617 43.61 43.01 6.02
N LYS A 618 43.60 43.52 7.26
CA LYS A 618 43.56 42.69 8.47
C LYS A 618 42.30 41.81 8.42
N VAL A 619 42.50 40.51 8.57
CA VAL A 619 41.42 39.53 8.56
C VAL A 619 40.43 39.73 9.73
N LYS A 620 39.15 39.68 9.41
CA LYS A 620 38.02 39.68 10.36
C LYS A 620 37.13 38.47 10.14
N SER A 621 36.45 37.99 11.18
CA SER A 621 35.59 36.81 11.06
C SER A 621 34.33 37.13 10.26
N GLU A 622 33.76 38.31 10.46
CA GLU A 622 32.54 38.77 9.81
C GLU A 622 32.73 38.83 8.28
N THR A 623 33.86 39.36 7.85
CA THR A 623 34.26 39.40 6.44
C THR A 623 34.47 37.98 5.88
N ALA A 624 35.07 37.08 6.65
CA ALA A 624 35.27 35.69 6.23
C ALA A 624 33.95 34.93 6.07
N GLY A 625 33.03 35.10 7.03
CA GLY A 625 31.69 34.52 7.01
C GLY A 625 30.87 35.01 5.82
N ALA A 626 30.80 36.33 5.63
CA ALA A 626 30.05 36.94 4.53
C ALA A 626 30.60 36.55 3.14
N LEU A 627 31.92 36.42 2.97
CA LEU A 627 32.51 35.95 1.71
C LEU A 627 32.20 34.47 1.43
N ALA A 628 32.26 33.64 2.48
CA ALA A 628 31.92 32.23 2.38
C ALA A 628 30.44 32.04 2.03
N GLU A 629 29.52 32.70 2.74
CA GLU A 629 28.08 32.69 2.45
C GLU A 629 27.79 33.14 1.01
N LEU A 630 28.43 34.22 0.56
CA LEU A 630 28.29 34.74 -0.79
C LEU A 630 28.67 33.71 -1.85
N LEU A 631 29.87 33.11 -1.76
CA LEU A 631 30.32 32.14 -2.76
C LEU A 631 29.54 30.82 -2.69
N THR A 632 29.21 30.33 -1.50
CA THR A 632 28.35 29.16 -1.33
C THR A 632 27.02 29.36 -2.05
N THR A 633 26.40 30.54 -1.92
CA THR A 633 25.13 30.84 -2.64
C THR A 633 25.25 30.66 -4.15
N TYR A 634 26.38 31.04 -4.77
CA TYR A 634 26.58 30.85 -6.21
C TYR A 634 26.93 29.40 -6.58
N LEU A 635 27.74 28.74 -5.76
CA LEU A 635 28.13 27.34 -5.96
C LEU A 635 26.92 26.40 -5.86
N ASP A 636 26.09 26.57 -4.83
CA ASP A 636 24.89 25.77 -4.60
C ASP A 636 23.81 26.01 -5.67
N SER A 637 23.78 27.20 -6.27
CA SER A 637 22.87 27.52 -7.38
C SER A 637 23.40 27.13 -8.76
N GLU A 638 24.56 26.47 -8.82
CA GLU A 638 25.24 26.05 -10.07
C GLU A 638 25.46 27.20 -11.08
N VAL A 639 25.48 28.45 -10.60
CA VAL A 639 25.68 29.64 -11.44
C VAL A 639 27.15 29.72 -11.82
N LYS A 640 27.47 29.22 -13.01
CA LYS A 640 28.81 29.32 -13.62
C LYS A 640 29.08 30.76 -14.05
N TYR A 641 30.26 31.28 -13.71
CA TYR A 641 30.72 32.60 -14.17
C TYR A 641 32.24 32.63 -14.36
N THR A 642 32.70 33.45 -15.31
CA THR A 642 34.14 33.63 -15.59
C THR A 642 34.86 34.18 -14.37
N GLY A 643 35.90 33.47 -13.91
CA GLY A 643 36.70 33.84 -12.74
C GLY A 643 36.29 33.16 -11.43
N GLN A 644 35.27 32.30 -11.43
CA GLN A 644 34.82 31.56 -10.24
C GLN A 644 35.96 30.81 -9.54
N SER A 645 36.72 29.99 -10.27
CA SER A 645 37.88 29.25 -9.71
C SER A 645 38.93 30.19 -9.08
N LYS A 646 39.21 31.33 -9.73
CA LYS A 646 40.13 32.36 -9.21
C LYS A 646 39.61 32.96 -7.90
N HIS A 647 38.33 33.36 -7.85
CA HIS A 647 37.72 33.92 -6.65
C HIS A 647 37.66 32.90 -5.50
N THR A 648 37.31 31.65 -5.78
CA THR A 648 37.32 30.54 -4.81
C THR A 648 38.72 30.36 -4.22
N LYS A 649 39.76 30.31 -5.07
CA LYS A 649 41.15 30.20 -4.61
C LYS A 649 41.57 31.40 -3.76
N GLN A 650 41.25 32.61 -4.19
CA GLN A 650 41.53 33.84 -3.44
C GLN A 650 40.84 33.86 -2.07
N LEU A 651 39.58 33.43 -2.00
CA LEU A 651 38.87 33.29 -0.73
C LEU A 651 39.53 32.24 0.17
N VAL A 652 39.84 31.06 -0.35
CA VAL A 652 40.53 30.01 0.42
C VAL A 652 41.87 30.51 0.97
N ASP A 653 42.64 31.28 0.19
CA ASP A 653 43.89 31.88 0.64
C ASP A 653 43.66 32.94 1.74
N TYR A 654 42.57 33.71 1.67
CA TYR A 654 42.14 34.60 2.75
C TYR A 654 41.77 33.81 4.02
N LEU A 655 41.01 32.71 3.89
CA LEU A 655 40.59 31.84 5.00
C LEU A 655 41.75 31.10 5.68
N LYS A 656 42.84 30.79 4.95
CA LYS A 656 44.05 30.23 5.60
C LYS A 656 44.62 31.19 6.66
N ARG A 657 44.55 32.51 6.41
CA ARG A 657 45.05 33.53 7.34
C ARG A 657 44.12 33.78 8.53
N THR A 658 42.85 33.41 8.43
CA THR A 658 41.87 33.58 9.51
C THR A 658 41.96 32.46 10.56
N THR A 659 42.70 31.38 10.31
CA THR A 659 42.84 30.23 11.24
C THR A 659 43.27 30.59 12.67
N ARG A 660 43.84 31.78 12.90
CA ARG A 660 44.27 32.27 14.21
C ARG A 660 43.34 33.30 14.86
N ILE A 661 42.38 33.89 14.14
CA ILE A 661 41.51 34.95 14.68
C ILE A 661 40.38 34.38 15.54
N GLN A 662 39.85 35.19 16.45
CA GLN A 662 38.61 34.86 17.13
C GLN A 662 37.45 34.97 16.13
N TYR A 663 36.70 33.89 15.99
CA TYR A 663 35.53 33.82 15.13
C TYR A 663 34.26 34.18 15.91
N ARG A 664 33.25 34.72 15.23
CA ARG A 664 31.85 34.56 15.66
C ARG A 664 31.35 33.19 15.25
N ARG A 665 30.31 32.72 15.92
CA ARG A 665 29.74 31.38 15.71
C ARG A 665 29.22 31.25 14.28
N GLU A 666 28.37 32.19 13.84
CA GLU A 666 27.73 32.14 12.52
C GLU A 666 28.77 32.19 11.40
N ASP A 667 29.74 33.10 11.51
CA ASP A 667 30.82 33.26 10.53
C ASP A 667 31.61 31.96 10.30
N LEU A 668 31.93 31.25 11.38
CA LEU A 668 32.71 30.02 11.28
C LEU A 668 31.90 28.88 10.66
N VAL A 669 30.59 28.81 10.95
CA VAL A 669 29.69 27.85 10.32
C VAL A 669 29.64 28.09 8.81
N GLN A 670 29.47 29.34 8.36
CA GLN A 670 29.46 29.68 6.93
C GLN A 670 30.77 29.32 6.24
N VAL A 671 31.91 29.59 6.88
CA VAL A 671 33.22 29.19 6.36
C VAL A 671 33.36 27.67 6.25
N CYS A 672 32.87 26.90 7.23
CA CYS A 672 32.94 25.44 7.17
C CYS A 672 32.03 24.88 6.08
N ASN A 673 30.82 25.44 5.91
CA ASN A 673 29.89 25.05 4.86
C ASN A 673 30.48 25.29 3.46
N PHE A 674 31.14 26.43 3.25
CA PHE A 674 31.82 26.74 1.98
C PHE A 674 32.95 25.76 1.64
N LEU A 675 33.73 25.32 2.64
CA LEU A 675 34.88 24.42 2.40
C LEU A 675 34.47 22.95 2.25
N ARG A 676 33.25 22.58 2.65
CA ARG A 676 32.77 21.19 2.70
C ARG A 676 32.72 20.48 1.34
N PRO A 677 32.16 21.07 0.27
CA PRO A 677 32.02 20.35 -1.01
C PRO A 677 33.36 19.97 -1.66
N GLU A 678 34.45 20.65 -1.30
CA GLU A 678 35.73 20.58 -2.01
C GLU A 678 36.79 19.78 -1.25
N ARG A 679 37.04 18.54 -1.72
CA ARG A 679 38.01 17.61 -1.10
C ARG A 679 39.40 18.19 -0.90
N LYS A 680 39.87 19.02 -1.84
CA LYS A 680 41.18 19.67 -1.79
C LYS A 680 41.38 20.58 -0.57
N TRP A 681 40.30 21.03 0.10
CA TRP A 681 40.37 21.93 1.24
C TRP A 681 40.05 21.26 2.60
N HIS A 682 39.92 19.93 2.64
CA HIS A 682 39.59 19.20 3.87
C HIS A 682 40.52 19.49 5.04
N ASP A 683 41.83 19.64 4.81
CA ASP A 683 42.79 19.98 5.88
C ASP A 683 42.49 21.33 6.56
N LEU A 684 42.01 22.31 5.79
CA LEU A 684 41.63 23.62 6.32
C LEU A 684 40.29 23.51 7.05
N LEU A 685 39.34 22.78 6.47
CA LEU A 685 38.04 22.53 7.06
C LEU A 685 38.15 21.82 8.41
N GLU A 686 38.91 20.72 8.51
CA GLU A 686 39.12 19.97 9.75
C GLU A 686 39.71 20.87 10.84
N LYS A 687 40.71 21.69 10.52
CA LYS A 687 41.30 22.66 11.46
C LYS A 687 40.27 23.66 11.99
N LEU A 688 39.40 24.18 11.11
CA LEU A 688 38.38 25.16 11.47
C LEU A 688 37.21 24.53 12.23
N VAL A 689 36.80 23.32 11.88
CA VAL A 689 35.78 22.53 12.59
C VAL A 689 36.25 22.20 14.00
N MET A 690 37.49 21.74 14.17
CA MET A 690 38.08 21.47 15.49
C MET A 690 38.16 22.74 16.35
N ARG A 691 38.43 23.90 15.72
CA ARG A 691 38.35 25.20 16.40
C ARG A 691 36.92 25.54 16.80
N GLY A 692 35.94 25.24 15.94
CA GLY A 692 34.51 25.39 16.20
C GLY A 692 34.06 24.58 17.40
N LEU A 693 34.40 23.29 17.45
CA LEU A 693 34.13 22.41 18.60
C LEU A 693 34.70 22.96 19.92
N LYS A 694 35.89 23.57 19.87
CA LYS A 694 36.53 24.17 21.05
C LYS A 694 35.90 25.49 21.48
N SER A 695 35.53 26.33 20.52
CA SER A 695 35.08 27.70 20.79
C SER A 695 33.56 27.79 21.00
N PHE A 696 32.80 26.86 20.42
CA PHE A 696 31.34 26.81 20.41
C PHE A 696 30.86 25.36 20.68
N PRO A 697 31.14 24.81 21.87
CA PRO A 697 30.79 23.42 22.20
C PRO A 697 29.29 23.14 22.23
N ASP A 698 28.47 24.20 22.30
CA ASP A 698 27.01 24.17 22.28
C ASP A 698 26.41 24.22 20.87
N ALA A 699 27.22 24.38 19.83
CA ALA A 699 26.75 24.47 18.45
C ALA A 699 26.65 23.10 17.77
N ALA A 700 25.44 22.76 17.31
CA ALA A 700 25.13 21.46 16.70
C ALA A 700 25.86 21.23 15.36
N HIS A 701 26.17 22.31 14.64
CA HIS A 701 26.81 22.27 13.32
C HIS A 701 28.17 21.58 13.34
N PHE A 702 29.02 21.83 14.34
CA PHE A 702 30.39 21.31 14.31
C PHE A 702 30.46 19.78 14.51
N PRO A 703 29.77 19.17 15.49
CA PRO A 703 29.69 17.72 15.56
C PRO A 703 29.05 17.12 14.29
N PHE A 704 28.03 17.78 13.72
CA PHE A 704 27.44 17.31 12.47
C PHE A 704 28.46 17.27 11.32
N ILE A 705 29.24 18.34 11.13
CA ILE A 705 30.28 18.39 10.09
C ILE A 705 31.39 17.36 10.35
N VAL A 706 31.78 17.11 11.61
CA VAL A 706 32.72 16.02 11.92
C VAL A 706 32.14 14.66 11.52
N ALA A 707 30.85 14.43 11.76
CA ALA A 707 30.20 13.20 11.33
C ALA A 707 30.20 13.06 9.80
N THR A 708 29.86 14.12 9.05
CA THR A 708 29.85 14.07 7.57
C THR A 708 31.25 13.83 7.00
N LEU A 709 32.28 14.49 7.53
CA LEU A 709 33.67 14.26 7.12
C LEU A 709 34.13 12.82 7.39
N GLU A 710 33.67 12.24 8.49
CA GLU A 710 33.98 10.84 8.81
C GLU A 710 33.24 9.85 7.90
N ILE A 711 32.01 10.20 7.49
CA ILE A 711 31.22 9.44 6.50
C ILE A 711 31.89 9.50 5.11
N GLU A 712 32.36 10.67 4.68
CA GLU A 712 32.99 10.91 3.38
C GLU A 712 34.30 10.14 3.16
N LYS A 713 34.97 9.73 4.26
CA LYS A 713 36.12 8.79 4.18
C LYS A 713 35.72 7.43 3.60
N GLY A 714 34.43 7.11 3.56
CA GLY A 714 33.88 5.86 3.06
C GLY A 714 33.85 4.76 4.12
N PRO A 715 33.15 3.65 3.86
CA PRO A 715 32.86 2.61 4.86
C PRO A 715 34.11 1.91 5.41
N TYR A 716 35.23 1.95 4.68
CA TYR A 716 36.47 1.29 5.08
C TYR A 716 37.45 2.19 5.84
N ARG A 717 37.31 3.51 5.73
CA ARG A 717 38.24 4.47 6.38
C ARG A 717 37.54 5.32 7.43
N GLY A 718 36.22 5.42 7.39
CA GLY A 718 35.41 6.12 8.38
C GLY A 718 35.17 5.27 9.64
N HIS A 719 35.28 5.91 10.80
CA HIS A 719 34.97 5.32 12.10
C HIS A 719 33.48 5.44 12.42
N LEU A 720 32.71 4.37 12.17
CA LEU A 720 31.26 4.34 12.43
C LEU A 720 30.87 4.77 13.86
N SER A 721 31.64 4.34 14.86
CA SER A 721 31.41 4.72 16.26
C SER A 721 31.57 6.23 16.49
N LEU A 722 32.48 6.87 15.77
CA LEU A 722 32.69 8.31 15.81
C LEU A 722 31.57 9.06 15.09
N VAL A 723 31.09 8.55 13.95
CA VAL A 723 29.91 9.07 13.24
C VAL A 723 28.69 9.08 14.16
N LEU A 724 28.34 7.94 14.73
CA LEU A 724 27.20 7.80 15.64
C LEU A 724 27.31 8.70 16.86
N LYS A 725 28.51 8.78 17.47
CA LYS A 725 28.76 9.67 18.61
C LYS A 725 28.49 11.13 18.26
N ASN A 726 29.04 11.61 17.15
CA ASN A 726 28.91 13.00 16.73
C ASN A 726 27.50 13.34 16.25
N LEU A 727 26.81 12.44 15.54
CA LEU A 727 25.41 12.63 15.15
C LEU A 727 24.48 12.71 16.39
N LYS A 728 24.69 11.86 17.40
CA LYS A 728 23.93 11.92 18.67
C LYS A 728 24.17 13.23 19.39
N GLN A 729 25.43 13.68 19.46
CA GLN A 729 25.78 14.97 20.04
C GLN A 729 25.14 16.13 19.27
N ALA A 730 25.23 16.14 17.94
CA ALA A 730 24.60 17.14 17.08
C ALA A 730 23.08 17.18 17.31
N LEU A 731 22.42 16.02 17.37
CA LEU A 731 20.97 15.94 17.60
C LEU A 731 20.59 16.51 18.96
N GLN A 732 21.34 16.16 20.01
CA GLN A 732 21.10 16.67 21.36
C GLN A 732 21.25 18.20 21.41
N LEU A 733 22.31 18.73 20.81
CA LEU A 733 22.56 20.18 20.76
C LEU A 733 21.49 20.90 19.93
N ALA A 734 21.12 20.36 18.76
CA ALA A 734 20.10 20.93 17.89
C ALA A 734 18.72 20.99 18.58
N GLN A 735 18.36 19.96 19.35
CA GLN A 735 17.11 19.92 20.12
C GLN A 735 17.11 20.89 21.31
N ALA A 736 18.27 21.17 21.89
CA ALA A 736 18.42 22.14 22.97
C ALA A 736 18.61 23.58 22.47
N SER A 737 18.86 23.77 21.18
CA SER A 737 19.15 25.07 20.58
C SER A 737 17.89 25.91 20.45
N SER A 738 18.07 27.22 20.63
CA SER A 738 17.06 28.23 20.29
C SER A 738 17.30 28.84 18.89
N ASN A 739 18.41 28.48 18.23
CA ASN A 739 18.71 28.95 16.89
C ASN A 739 17.86 28.16 15.86
N PRO A 740 17.02 28.84 15.06
CA PRO A 740 16.22 28.19 14.02
C PRO A 740 17.04 27.32 13.06
N GLU A 741 18.23 27.76 12.65
CA GLU A 741 19.09 27.02 11.72
C GLU A 741 19.50 25.65 12.26
N GLU A 742 19.78 25.57 13.57
CA GLU A 742 20.13 24.29 14.21
C GLU A 742 18.92 23.41 14.44
N ILE A 743 17.76 24.00 14.76
CA ILE A 743 16.50 23.26 14.89
C ILE A 743 16.14 22.61 13.55
N HIS A 744 16.41 23.28 12.43
CA HIS A 744 16.20 22.73 11.09
C HIS A 744 17.05 21.49 10.78
N LEU A 745 18.16 21.24 11.50
CA LEU A 745 18.97 20.02 11.35
C LEU A 745 18.33 18.78 12.00
N VAL A 746 17.39 18.96 12.95
CA VAL A 746 16.83 17.85 13.74
C VAL A 746 16.23 16.72 12.89
N PRO A 747 15.41 16.98 11.85
CA PRO A 747 14.86 15.92 11.01
C PRO A 747 15.94 15.13 10.25
N GLU A 748 16.93 15.83 9.70
CA GLU A 748 18.03 15.22 8.95
C GLU A 748 18.91 14.36 9.88
N LEU A 749 19.29 14.89 11.04
CA LEU A 749 20.06 14.16 12.05
C LEU A 749 19.35 12.89 12.53
N LYS A 750 18.02 12.94 12.73
CA LYS A 750 17.22 11.74 13.05
C LYS A 750 17.22 10.72 11.92
N LYS A 751 17.06 11.17 10.67
CA LYS A 751 17.10 10.30 9.48
C LYS A 751 18.45 9.59 9.37
N LEU A 752 19.56 10.32 9.49
CA LEU A 752 20.91 9.76 9.44
C LEU A 752 21.18 8.81 10.61
N LEU A 753 20.80 9.17 11.84
CA LEU A 753 20.95 8.30 13.01
C LEU A 753 20.20 6.98 12.84
N ALA A 754 18.94 7.02 12.42
CA ALA A 754 18.16 5.79 12.19
C ALA A 754 18.84 4.88 11.14
N LYS A 755 19.38 5.46 10.06
CA LYS A 755 20.14 4.71 9.05
C LYS A 755 21.40 4.05 9.64
N PHE A 756 22.21 4.80 10.40
CA PHE A 756 23.46 4.28 10.96
C PHE A 756 23.26 3.32 12.14
N GLU A 757 22.25 3.52 12.99
CA GLU A 757 21.92 2.57 14.07
C GLU A 757 21.37 1.24 13.52
N ALA A 758 20.63 1.28 12.39
CA ALA A 758 20.21 0.08 11.69
C ALA A 758 21.38 -0.70 11.05
N MET A 759 22.55 -0.06 10.86
CA MET A 759 23.78 -0.73 10.42
C MET A 759 24.57 -1.29 11.59
N ASP A 760 24.69 -0.54 12.69
CA ASP A 760 25.44 -0.95 13.89
C ASP A 760 24.76 -2.12 14.64
N SER A 761 23.43 -2.18 14.61
CA SER A 761 22.64 -3.25 15.25
C SER A 761 22.65 -4.59 14.50
N ARG A 762 23.27 -4.69 13.32
CA ARG A 762 23.38 -5.96 12.60
C ARG A 762 24.48 -6.82 13.22
N PRO A 763 24.17 -8.05 13.69
CA PRO A 763 25.13 -8.89 14.38
C PRO A 763 26.25 -9.28 13.40
N PHE A 764 27.49 -8.98 13.79
CA PHE A 764 28.74 -9.04 13.01
C PHE A 764 28.88 -7.94 11.96
N GLY A 765 29.59 -6.86 12.31
CA GLY A 765 29.99 -5.73 11.44
C GLY A 765 30.87 -6.10 10.23
N MET A 766 30.40 -7.03 9.42
CA MET A 766 30.88 -7.44 8.10
C MET A 766 29.71 -7.30 7.12
N PRO A 767 29.87 -6.65 5.96
CA PRO A 767 28.78 -6.40 5.00
C PRO A 767 28.26 -7.66 4.26
N PHE A 768 28.57 -8.87 4.73
CA PHE A 768 28.06 -10.12 4.17
C PHE A 768 27.55 -11.05 5.26
N PRO A 769 26.22 -11.29 5.34
CA PRO A 769 25.69 -12.53 5.88
C PRO A 769 25.25 -13.43 4.73
N GLY A 770 25.87 -14.61 4.66
CA GLY A 770 25.30 -15.74 3.95
C GLY A 770 23.93 -16.12 4.53
N PHE A 771 23.07 -16.61 3.63
CA PHE A 771 21.80 -17.29 3.87
C PHE A 771 20.64 -16.49 4.46
N GLY A 772 19.73 -16.10 3.56
CA GLY A 772 18.32 -16.46 3.71
C GLY A 772 17.38 -15.41 4.29
N GLY A 773 17.29 -14.22 3.67
CA GLY A 773 16.17 -13.30 3.89
C GLY A 773 16.57 -11.85 3.68
N ARG A 774 16.43 -11.35 2.44
CA ARG A 774 16.58 -9.91 2.16
C ARG A 774 15.26 -9.20 2.46
N PRO A 775 15.25 -8.15 3.31
CA PRO A 775 14.37 -7.00 3.07
C PRO A 775 14.78 -6.37 1.74
N SER A 776 13.82 -5.85 0.98
CA SER A 776 13.98 -5.33 -0.40
C SER A 776 14.74 -4.01 -0.51
N GLY A 777 15.90 -3.89 0.16
CA GLY A 777 16.83 -2.79 -0.02
C GLY A 777 18.24 -3.28 0.29
N ASN A 778 19.14 -3.23 -0.69
CA ASN A 778 20.56 -3.50 -0.47
C ASN A 778 21.10 -2.43 0.51
N PRO A 779 21.84 -2.77 1.58
CA PRO A 779 22.46 -1.76 2.44
C PRO A 779 23.36 -0.78 1.68
N ILE A 780 23.87 -1.17 0.51
CA ILE A 780 24.61 -0.29 -0.40
C ILE A 780 23.70 0.69 -1.13
N ASP A 781 22.48 0.31 -1.53
CA ASP A 781 21.48 1.25 -2.08
C ASP A 781 21.06 2.27 -1.01
N MET A 782 21.00 1.86 0.25
CA MET A 782 20.77 2.78 1.38
C MET A 782 21.93 3.78 1.57
N PHE A 783 23.18 3.38 1.28
CA PHE A 783 24.33 4.29 1.23
C PHE A 783 24.25 5.20 0.00
N THR A 784 23.91 4.69 -1.18
CA THR A 784 23.83 5.51 -2.40
C THR A 784 22.67 6.51 -2.37
N GLU A 785 21.50 6.14 -1.87
CA GLU A 785 20.37 7.06 -1.60
C GLU A 785 20.71 8.06 -0.47
N MET A 786 21.66 7.71 0.41
CA MET A 786 22.18 8.62 1.43
C MET A 786 23.17 9.62 0.86
N PHE A 787 24.00 9.23 -0.12
CA PHE A 787 25.02 10.09 -0.73
C PHE A 787 24.47 10.93 -1.90
N SER A 788 23.67 10.36 -2.81
CA SER A 788 23.05 11.09 -3.94
C SER A 788 22.14 12.26 -3.50
N HIS A 789 21.43 12.11 -2.38
CA HIS A 789 20.64 13.22 -1.81
C HIS A 789 21.45 14.20 -0.96
N MET A 790 22.67 13.84 -0.54
CA MET A 790 23.55 14.73 0.24
C MET A 790 24.57 15.47 -0.62
N PHE A 791 24.83 14.99 -1.84
CA PHE A 791 25.88 15.48 -2.73
C PHE A 791 25.37 15.43 -4.19
N ASN A 792 25.15 16.59 -4.82
CA ASN A 792 24.96 16.68 -6.28
C ASN A 792 26.28 16.22 -6.94
N ASP A 793 26.28 15.08 -7.63
CA ASP A 793 27.48 14.40 -8.12
C ASP A 793 27.84 14.74 -9.59
N ASP A 794 27.32 15.83 -10.14
CA ASP A 794 27.59 16.26 -11.54
C ASP A 794 28.91 17.05 -11.74
N MET A 795 29.83 16.99 -10.77
CA MET A 795 31.04 17.83 -10.74
C MET A 795 32.34 17.17 -11.24
N PHE A 796 32.26 16.15 -12.11
CA PHE A 796 33.46 15.52 -12.67
C PHE A 796 33.39 15.28 -14.19
N SER A 797 33.66 16.33 -14.95
CA SER A 797 34.38 16.22 -16.23
C SER A 797 35.56 17.21 -16.20
N GLU A 798 36.68 16.78 -15.60
CA GLU A 798 37.97 17.46 -15.79
C GLU A 798 38.43 17.19 -17.23
N GLU A 799 37.93 17.97 -18.19
CA GLU A 799 38.71 18.25 -19.40
C GLU A 799 39.61 19.45 -19.08
N ASP A 800 40.91 19.17 -19.08
CA ASP A 800 42.00 20.14 -18.91
C ASP A 800 41.87 21.27 -19.96
N GLU A 801 41.22 22.38 -19.60
CA GLU A 801 41.33 23.66 -20.32
C GLU A 801 42.59 24.41 -19.87
N ASP A 802 43.77 23.84 -20.17
CA ASP A 802 45.00 24.62 -20.30
C ASP A 802 45.00 25.29 -21.69
N MET A 803 44.19 26.34 -21.87
CA MET A 803 44.25 27.21 -23.04
C MET A 803 44.08 28.68 -22.65
N TRP A 804 45.15 29.26 -22.12
CA TRP A 804 45.33 30.72 -22.06
C TRP A 804 46.81 31.07 -22.33
N ASP A 805 47.15 31.07 -23.62
CA ASP A 805 48.18 31.93 -24.23
C ASP A 805 47.68 32.23 -25.66
N GLU A 806 46.64 33.07 -25.77
CA GLU A 806 46.31 33.76 -27.01
C GLU A 806 46.96 35.15 -26.97
N ASP A 807 48.13 35.23 -27.58
CA ASP A 807 48.71 36.47 -28.12
C ASP A 807 47.76 37.00 -29.21
N ASP A 808 46.89 37.93 -28.85
CA ASP A 808 46.17 38.79 -29.82
C ASP A 808 47.14 39.85 -30.35
N ASP A 809 47.95 39.44 -31.32
CA ASP A 809 48.83 40.27 -32.15
C ASP A 809 48.12 40.59 -33.47
N ASP A 810 47.04 41.38 -33.41
CA ASP A 810 46.23 41.75 -34.58
C ASP A 810 46.67 43.11 -35.14
N ASP A 811 47.81 43.12 -35.84
CA ASP A 811 48.20 44.25 -36.69
C ASP A 811 49.23 43.81 -37.77
N ARG A 812 48.78 43.15 -38.86
CA ARG A 812 49.53 43.16 -40.14
C ARG A 812 48.74 42.73 -41.39
N LYS A 813 48.69 43.66 -42.33
CA LYS A 813 48.22 43.58 -43.72
C LYS A 813 48.79 42.38 -44.52
N PRO A 814 48.10 41.91 -45.57
CA PRO A 814 48.55 40.76 -46.36
C PRO A 814 49.68 41.16 -47.31
N SER A 815 50.79 40.42 -47.29
CA SER A 815 51.74 40.40 -48.40
C SER A 815 51.84 38.99 -48.98
N THR A 816 51.65 38.95 -50.29
CA THR A 816 51.64 37.79 -51.17
C THR A 816 53.05 37.26 -51.40
N GLY A 817 53.30 35.97 -51.18
CA GLY A 817 54.56 35.30 -51.56
C GLY A 817 54.46 33.76 -51.53
N PRO A 818 55.08 33.03 -52.49
CA PRO A 818 54.73 31.64 -52.82
C PRO A 818 55.54 30.58 -52.05
N PRO A 819 55.09 29.31 -52.02
CA PRO A 819 55.71 28.24 -51.23
C PRO A 819 56.93 27.64 -51.96
N PRO A 820 57.85 26.97 -51.24
CA PRO A 820 57.93 25.51 -51.49
C PRO A 820 58.48 24.61 -50.34
N ALA A 821 58.26 23.31 -50.58
CA ALA A 821 59.12 22.16 -50.28
C ALA A 821 59.08 21.45 -48.90
N ARG A 822 58.42 20.28 -48.90
CA ARG A 822 58.86 19.02 -48.22
C ARG A 822 60.28 18.65 -48.68
N PRO A 823 61.09 17.78 -48.01
CA PRO A 823 60.73 16.62 -47.16
C PRO A 823 61.63 16.53 -45.88
N THR A 824 61.57 15.58 -44.94
CA THR A 824 61.90 14.14 -45.03
C THR A 824 61.76 13.49 -43.64
N ARG A 825 61.44 12.20 -43.65
CA ARG A 825 61.53 11.21 -42.55
C ARG A 825 62.86 11.25 -41.79
N GLY A 826 62.79 11.11 -40.46
CA GLY A 826 63.91 10.78 -39.58
C GLY A 826 63.45 9.89 -38.42
N THR A 827 64.15 8.77 -38.26
CA THR A 827 63.97 7.58 -37.40
C THR A 827 63.90 7.79 -35.88
N PRO A 828 63.37 6.79 -35.11
CA PRO A 828 63.19 6.86 -33.66
C PRO A 828 64.49 6.60 -32.90
N LYS A 829 64.76 7.41 -31.86
CA LYS A 829 65.91 7.23 -30.96
C LYS A 829 65.55 6.41 -29.72
N LYS A 830 66.52 5.56 -29.40
CA LYS A 830 66.61 4.54 -28.37
C LYS A 830 66.38 5.06 -26.95
N LYS A 831 65.69 4.23 -26.17
CA LYS A 831 65.79 4.11 -24.72
C LYS A 831 67.21 3.71 -24.32
N SER A 832 67.73 4.33 -23.27
CA SER A 832 68.71 3.74 -22.36
C SER A 832 68.60 4.36 -20.97
N PRO A 833 68.97 3.63 -19.91
CA PRO A 833 68.37 3.77 -18.59
C PRO A 833 69.36 4.20 -17.50
N LYS A 834 68.81 4.34 -16.29
CA LYS A 834 69.38 4.09 -14.94
C LYS A 834 69.61 5.31 -14.04
N LYS A 835 68.91 5.21 -12.91
CA LYS A 835 69.37 5.33 -11.51
C LYS A 835 69.81 6.73 -11.04
N ARG A 836 69.10 7.25 -10.04
CA ARG A 836 69.33 6.84 -8.65
C ARG A 836 68.07 7.01 -7.82
#